data_AF-G0URV5-F1
#
_entry.id   AF-G0URV5-F1
#
_cell.length_a   1.000
_cell.length_b   1.000
_cell.length_c   1.000
_cell.angle_alpha   90.00
_cell.angle_beta   90.00
_cell.angle_gamma   90.00
#
_symmetry.space_group_name_H-M   'P 1'
#
loop_
_entity.id
_entity.type
_entity.pdbx_description
1 polymer ?
#
loop_
_entity_poly.entity_id
_entity_poly.type
_entity_poly.pdbx_seq_one_letter_code
_entity_poly.pdbx_strand_id
1 'polypeptide(L)'
;MHRVLQPSLLVARSTYCSARRRCGSLPVGRAGRVQGPCCDSSLLSSVAEEDSPFLISLLDPAEKVSLPDAARTYSTMDVVDQPVRYNPLAPNVQSASPSAAAAHCMGDARSEKEEEGPIARAHREGRLWNTFVGAEDNKPPEWFYKLCKDLFYRRNNEDDMDEVAVVSDIDPKHYTPPVSKGANGAYVGDGESIEDSVEPGNEGVDPYLWLPFNLLDEADYRVGPFRFPSTATYSHEQRTLLCLGDTSREYIHFCDTYPFPDRVQIPTSIGTRSSRLYIDPRQHSPVVYLQLSDDIPPAMWLPIKGTAAAVRRVLAEFASMAALHRDWHHDDFVERYNTATRLLKLQQMPITEGNILRYMAYEARNAQFSSAPIREFPNQQEFYLGEHDDPERLMEHIDLCPLLFAIPHMRTVVDLHAEHMTPTVTGPGVATSLYRCIYSKTLLFVQVQLSAEVKLPPQDPEAFNFLWKDSEVVPKLRIPVFVRVVWPTNERMSGGGYLLRRFNRYFKTEFAPDIPVDAAMALLYVMQWAGHVDDFLGVRGMRRRLGELLLASQKAEQPKLYPATREIPNPEYTIPERIGMHIQYLAQLRDPDISSTIDRLLPSASAPVRMGCAKAALIAGNRELFRYVVSSEPPGRMQEYMTKLVRKRKTRDLVDAEPRLLEDQYEFAAPLWTKRGKRIDKNTLEGVVENQTRLSR
;
A
#
# COMPACT_ATOMS: atom_id res chain seq x y z
N MET A 1 -10.15 43.98 51.94
CA MET A 1 -9.11 44.93 51.49
C MET A 1 -8.11 44.15 50.64
N HIS A 2 -8.37 44.02 49.34
CA HIS A 2 -7.98 44.89 48.22
C HIS A 2 -6.79 44.30 47.43
N ARG A 3 -7.10 43.68 46.29
CA ARG A 3 -6.25 43.63 45.08
C ARG A 3 -7.16 43.49 43.85
N VAL A 4 -7.28 44.55 43.08
CA VAL A 4 -7.83 44.66 41.70
C VAL A 4 -7.14 45.93 41.12
N LEU A 5 -6.70 46.10 39.87
CA LEU A 5 -7.22 45.83 38.51
C LEU A 5 -6.09 45.96 37.46
N GLN A 6 -6.28 45.34 36.27
CA GLN A 6 -5.63 45.66 34.98
C GLN A 6 -6.11 47.01 34.39
N PRO A 7 -5.54 47.57 33.29
CA PRO A 7 -6.02 47.26 31.91
C PRO A 7 -5.01 47.36 30.72
N SER A 8 -5.20 46.44 29.76
CA SER A 8 -5.19 46.44 28.26
C SER A 8 -4.67 47.57 27.30
N LEU A 9 -4.02 47.09 26.21
CA LEU A 9 -4.17 47.29 24.72
C LEU A 9 -3.79 48.58 23.95
N LEU A 10 -3.02 48.40 22.84
CA LEU A 10 -3.18 48.92 21.44
C LEU A 10 -1.90 48.63 20.59
N VAL A 11 -1.85 47.65 19.68
CA VAL A 11 -2.11 47.68 18.21
C VAL A 11 -1.52 48.85 17.41
N ALA A 12 -0.56 48.56 16.50
CA ALA A 12 -0.39 49.27 15.23
C ALA A 12 0.26 48.38 14.16
N ARG A 13 -0.52 48.06 13.11
CA ARG A 13 -0.10 47.50 11.82
C ARG A 13 0.50 48.61 10.96
N SER A 14 1.55 48.33 10.18
CA SER A 14 1.96 49.16 9.04
C SER A 14 1.77 48.40 7.74
N THR A 15 0.78 48.86 6.98
CA THR A 15 0.51 48.54 5.58
C THR A 15 1.23 49.56 4.69
N TYR A 16 1.95 49.12 3.66
CA TYR A 16 2.16 49.95 2.47
C TYR A 16 1.95 49.14 1.19
N CYS A 17 1.00 49.63 0.39
CA CYS A 17 0.60 49.13 -0.91
C CYS A 17 1.51 49.66 -2.03
N SER A 18 1.76 48.78 -3.01
CA SER A 18 1.69 48.98 -4.47
C SER A 18 1.97 50.38 -5.07
N ALA A 19 2.97 50.45 -5.95
CA ALA A 19 2.92 51.31 -7.14
C ALA A 19 3.58 50.65 -8.36
N ARG A 20 2.74 50.22 -9.30
CA ARG A 20 3.08 49.97 -10.71
C ARG A 20 3.40 51.31 -11.41
N ARG A 21 4.52 51.40 -12.13
CA ARG A 21 4.63 52.25 -13.33
C ARG A 21 5.44 51.55 -14.43
N ARG A 22 4.86 51.57 -15.64
CA ARG A 22 5.47 51.22 -16.93
C ARG A 22 6.39 52.36 -17.39
N CYS A 23 7.49 52.04 -18.07
CA CYS A 23 8.09 52.82 -19.16
C CYS A 23 8.89 51.85 -20.06
N GLY A 24 8.82 52.05 -21.38
CA GLY A 24 9.31 51.12 -22.40
C GLY A 24 10.63 51.50 -23.08
N SER A 25 11.10 50.52 -23.85
CA SER A 25 11.86 50.56 -25.13
C SER A 25 13.28 51.16 -25.23
N LEU A 26 14.23 50.24 -25.55
CA LEU A 26 15.35 50.28 -26.53
C LEU A 26 16.74 50.88 -26.09
N PRO A 27 17.88 50.55 -26.76
CA PRO A 27 18.77 49.43 -26.40
C PRO A 27 20.29 49.80 -26.31
N VAL A 28 21.14 48.78 -26.13
CA VAL A 28 22.62 48.73 -26.35
C VAL A 28 23.54 49.07 -25.17
N GLY A 29 24.42 48.11 -24.82
CA GLY A 29 25.71 48.40 -24.16
C GLY A 29 26.21 47.36 -23.15
N ARG A 30 27.10 46.47 -23.58
CA ARG A 30 27.88 45.51 -22.76
C ARG A 30 28.66 46.18 -21.61
N ALA A 31 28.61 45.62 -20.40
CA ALA A 31 29.77 45.36 -19.52
C ALA A 31 29.35 44.48 -18.32
N GLY A 32 30.16 43.48 -18.00
CA GLY A 32 29.80 42.36 -17.13
C GLY A 32 29.78 42.65 -15.63
N ARG A 33 28.93 41.89 -14.94
CA ARG A 33 29.18 41.35 -13.60
C ARG A 33 28.45 40.02 -13.49
N VAL A 34 29.23 38.97 -13.29
CA VAL A 34 28.75 37.61 -13.01
C VAL A 34 28.08 37.63 -11.63
N GLN A 35 26.75 37.63 -11.61
CA GLN A 35 25.98 37.17 -10.46
C GLN A 35 25.71 35.69 -10.70
N GLY A 36 26.33 34.84 -9.88
CA GLY A 36 26.06 33.41 -9.88
C GLY A 36 24.57 33.16 -9.61
N PRO A 37 23.97 32.13 -10.21
CA PRO A 37 22.61 31.77 -9.86
C PRO A 37 22.61 31.22 -8.44
N CYS A 38 22.04 31.98 -7.51
CA CYS A 38 21.50 31.41 -6.27
C CYS A 38 20.48 30.35 -6.69
N CYS A 39 20.79 29.09 -6.39
CA CYS A 39 19.90 27.98 -6.63
C CYS A 39 18.62 28.19 -5.82
N ASP A 40 17.50 28.40 -6.52
CA ASP A 40 16.16 28.32 -5.95
C ASP A 40 15.90 26.86 -5.54
N SER A 41 16.16 26.54 -4.28
CA SER A 41 15.75 25.31 -3.58
C SER A 41 14.25 25.25 -3.29
N SER A 42 13.49 26.27 -3.70
CA SER A 42 12.17 26.65 -3.18
C SER A 42 11.01 25.70 -3.48
N LEU A 43 11.14 24.74 -4.40
CA LEU A 43 10.07 23.78 -4.70
C LEU A 43 10.21 22.42 -4.01
N LEU A 44 11.43 22.01 -3.62
CA LEU A 44 11.66 20.82 -2.78
C LEU A 44 11.81 21.17 -1.29
N SER A 45 12.18 22.42 -0.96
CA SER A 45 12.25 22.90 0.43
C SER A 45 10.91 23.31 1.03
N SER A 46 9.86 23.51 0.22
CA SER A 46 8.57 24.05 0.71
C SER A 46 7.75 23.08 1.59
N VAL A 47 8.24 21.86 1.86
CA VAL A 47 7.49 20.80 2.57
C VAL A 47 8.28 20.14 3.71
N ALA A 48 9.57 20.42 3.86
CA ALA A 48 10.37 19.80 4.92
C ALA A 48 10.35 20.69 6.17
N GLU A 49 9.66 20.21 7.20
CA GLU A 49 9.64 20.86 8.52
C GLU A 49 10.96 20.55 9.24
N GLU A 50 11.66 21.57 9.75
CA GLU A 50 12.92 21.40 10.48
C GLU A 50 12.78 20.51 11.73
N ASP A 51 11.55 20.37 12.24
CA ASP A 51 11.18 19.58 13.42
C ASP A 51 10.61 18.18 13.09
N SER A 52 10.81 17.66 11.87
CA SER A 52 10.32 16.33 11.49
C SER A 52 10.99 15.20 12.30
N PRO A 53 10.23 14.20 12.82
CA PRO A 53 10.80 13.10 13.62
C PRO A 53 11.84 12.28 12.84
N PHE A 54 11.66 12.12 11.53
CA PHE A 54 12.63 11.42 10.69
C PHE A 54 13.93 12.21 10.55
N LEU A 55 13.85 13.53 10.33
CA LEU A 55 15.03 14.39 10.28
C LEU A 55 15.79 14.41 11.60
N ILE A 56 15.08 14.49 12.73
CA ILE A 56 15.67 14.40 14.07
C ILE A 56 16.41 13.07 14.23
N SER A 57 15.80 11.94 13.87
CA SER A 57 16.43 10.62 13.95
C SER A 57 17.69 10.45 13.09
N LEU A 58 17.83 11.23 12.01
CA LEU A 58 19.02 11.24 11.16
C LEU A 58 20.15 12.09 11.73
N LEU A 59 19.80 13.23 12.36
CA LEU A 59 20.77 14.21 12.87
C LEU A 59 21.26 13.86 14.27
N ASP A 60 20.37 13.33 15.10
CA ASP A 60 20.62 12.90 16.47
C ASP A 60 20.07 11.47 16.66
N PRO A 61 20.78 10.45 16.14
CA PRO A 61 20.35 9.06 16.26
C PRO A 61 20.33 8.62 17.72
N ALA A 62 19.29 7.87 18.10
CA ALA A 62 19.14 7.36 19.45
C ALA A 62 20.35 6.51 19.90
N GLU A 63 20.78 6.69 21.15
CA GLU A 63 21.80 5.84 21.76
C GLU A 63 21.26 4.42 21.94
N LYS A 64 21.99 3.42 21.45
CA LYS A 64 21.60 2.00 21.52
C LYS A 64 22.58 1.16 22.31
N VAL A 65 23.82 1.07 21.84
CA VAL A 65 24.89 0.26 22.43
C VAL A 65 26.14 1.11 22.48
N SER A 66 26.75 1.23 23.67
CA SER A 66 27.97 1.99 23.87
C SER A 66 29.20 1.13 23.58
N LEU A 67 29.97 1.53 22.57
CA LEU A 67 31.24 0.92 22.17
C LEU A 67 32.40 1.86 22.56
N PRO A 68 33.04 1.66 23.72
CA PRO A 68 34.16 2.48 24.14
C PRO A 68 35.41 2.15 23.32
N ASP A 69 36.10 3.19 22.86
CA ASP A 69 37.38 3.13 22.17
C ASP A 69 38.36 4.11 22.87
N ALA A 70 39.65 3.97 22.61
CA ALA A 70 40.71 4.79 23.22
C ALA A 70 40.54 6.30 22.95
N ALA A 71 39.88 6.68 21.85
CA ALA A 71 39.70 8.08 21.46
C ALA A 71 38.29 8.65 21.72
N ARG A 72 37.26 7.79 21.77
CA ARG A 72 35.84 8.19 21.92
C ARG A 72 34.98 7.01 22.32
N THR A 73 33.72 7.27 22.68
CA THR A 73 32.69 6.23 22.81
C THR A 73 31.69 6.37 21.67
N TYR A 74 31.47 5.30 20.91
CA TYR A 74 30.47 5.27 19.84
C TYR A 74 29.17 4.62 20.35
N SER A 75 28.12 5.39 20.56
CA SER A 75 26.86 4.94 21.18
C SER A 75 25.66 4.81 20.22
N THR A 76 25.80 5.29 18.98
CA THR A 76 24.68 5.49 18.06
C THR A 76 24.63 4.49 16.89
N MET A 77 25.35 3.36 17.01
CA MET A 77 25.27 2.29 16.02
C MET A 77 23.86 1.70 15.98
N ASP A 78 23.28 1.57 14.78
CA ASP A 78 22.02 0.84 14.62
C ASP A 78 22.29 -0.67 14.59
N VAL A 79 22.31 -1.31 15.76
CA VAL A 79 22.62 -2.74 15.93
C VAL A 79 21.40 -3.61 15.67
N VAL A 80 21.62 -4.79 15.08
CA VAL A 80 20.61 -5.87 14.91
C VAL A 80 19.92 -6.16 16.25
N ASP A 81 18.61 -6.43 16.18
CA ASP A 81 17.82 -6.73 17.39
C ASP A 81 18.30 -8.03 18.03
N GLN A 82 18.17 -8.12 19.35
CA GLN A 82 18.51 -9.34 20.07
C GLN A 82 17.69 -10.54 19.57
N PRO A 83 18.22 -11.77 19.65
CA PRO A 83 17.49 -12.98 19.28
C PRO A 83 16.15 -13.06 20.02
N VAL A 84 15.06 -13.24 19.25
CA VAL A 84 13.70 -13.32 19.79
C VAL A 84 13.56 -14.58 20.63
N ARG A 85 12.89 -14.46 21.79
CA ARG A 85 12.62 -15.57 22.70
C ARG A 85 11.12 -15.73 22.91
N TYR A 86 10.59 -16.91 22.61
CA TYR A 86 9.23 -17.26 23.02
C TYR A 86 9.21 -17.57 24.52
N ASN A 87 8.39 -16.83 25.27
CA ASN A 87 8.17 -17.06 26.69
C ASN A 87 6.75 -17.62 26.90
N PRO A 88 6.57 -18.92 27.25
CA PRO A 88 5.25 -19.51 27.48
C PRO A 88 4.45 -18.84 28.61
N LEU A 89 5.12 -18.11 29.51
CA LEU A 89 4.47 -17.39 30.62
C LEU A 89 3.91 -16.02 30.19
N ALA A 90 4.37 -15.48 29.05
CA ALA A 90 3.83 -14.24 28.50
C ALA A 90 2.56 -14.56 27.71
N PRO A 91 1.39 -13.99 28.06
CA PRO A 91 0.16 -14.27 27.34
C PRO A 91 0.21 -13.65 25.94
N ASN A 92 -0.44 -14.30 24.98
CA ASN A 92 -0.60 -13.77 23.62
C ASN A 92 -1.46 -12.48 23.60
N VAL A 93 -2.48 -12.43 24.46
CA VAL A 93 -3.30 -11.22 24.66
C VAL A 93 -2.74 -10.49 25.87
N GLN A 94 -2.20 -9.29 25.64
CA GLN A 94 -1.83 -8.40 26.74
C GLN A 94 -3.12 -7.88 27.38
N SER A 95 -3.31 -8.11 28.68
CA SER A 95 -4.36 -7.39 29.42
C SER A 95 -4.10 -5.90 29.27
N ALA A 96 -5.14 -5.11 28.96
CA ALA A 96 -5.04 -3.67 28.85
C ALA A 96 -4.21 -3.11 30.02
N SER A 97 -3.20 -2.30 29.70
CA SER A 97 -2.04 -2.03 30.55
C SER A 97 -2.38 -1.53 31.97
N PRO A 98 -1.48 -1.69 32.95
CA PRO A 98 -1.69 -1.37 34.38
C PRO A 98 -1.78 0.13 34.71
N SER A 99 -1.94 1.01 33.72
CA SER A 99 -2.15 2.46 33.93
C SER A 99 -3.47 2.77 34.66
N ALA A 100 -4.42 1.83 34.67
CA ALA A 100 -5.61 1.89 35.53
C ALA A 100 -5.36 1.31 36.93
N ALA A 101 -4.34 0.45 37.10
CA ALA A 101 -4.06 -0.24 38.36
C ALA A 101 -3.25 0.62 39.36
N ALA A 102 -2.48 1.61 38.90
CA ALA A 102 -1.70 2.50 39.78
C ALA A 102 -2.55 3.54 40.54
N ALA A 103 -3.85 3.67 40.21
CA ALA A 103 -4.81 4.46 40.98
C ALA A 103 -5.57 3.63 42.04
N HIS A 104 -5.28 2.31 42.16
CA HIS A 104 -6.08 1.38 42.97
C HIS A 104 -5.46 0.98 44.32
N CYS A 105 -4.41 1.65 44.77
CA CYS A 105 -3.98 1.54 46.17
C CYS A 105 -4.80 2.51 47.03
N MET A 106 -6.06 2.13 47.27
CA MET A 106 -6.95 2.46 48.41
C MET A 106 -8.42 2.46 47.91
N GLY A 107 -9.11 1.32 48.07
CA GLY A 107 -10.57 1.27 48.03
C GLY A 107 -11.18 0.35 46.97
N ASP A 108 -11.76 -0.74 47.47
CA ASP A 108 -12.81 -1.60 46.91
C ASP A 108 -12.67 -2.21 45.52
N ALA A 109 -12.59 -3.54 45.55
CA ALA A 109 -12.85 -4.45 44.43
C ALA A 109 -14.27 -4.24 43.87
N ARG A 110 -14.38 -3.41 42.83
CA ARG A 110 -15.47 -3.45 41.87
C ARG A 110 -14.90 -3.86 40.52
N SER A 111 -15.28 -5.07 40.09
CA SER A 111 -15.22 -5.50 38.70
C SER A 111 -15.63 -4.34 37.79
N GLU A 112 -14.77 -3.94 36.86
CA GLU A 112 -15.10 -3.05 35.73
C GLU A 112 -16.16 -3.75 34.87
N LYS A 113 -17.42 -3.69 35.29
CA LYS A 113 -18.54 -3.80 34.36
C LYS A 113 -18.48 -2.53 33.54
N GLU A 114 -18.07 -2.63 32.27
CA GLU A 114 -18.24 -1.54 31.29
C GLU A 114 -19.63 -0.93 31.50
N GLU A 115 -19.68 0.34 31.90
CA GLU A 115 -20.96 1.01 32.14
C GLU A 115 -21.77 0.96 30.84
N GLU A 116 -22.92 0.31 30.92
CA GLU A 116 -23.82 0.21 29.79
C GLU A 116 -24.27 1.61 29.36
N GLY A 117 -24.06 1.88 28.07
CA GLY A 117 -24.37 3.16 27.46
C GLY A 117 -25.86 3.49 27.47
N PRO A 118 -26.21 4.76 27.25
CA PRO A 118 -27.58 5.25 27.36
C PRO A 118 -28.53 4.60 26.33
N ILE A 119 -28.05 4.24 25.13
CA ILE A 119 -28.87 3.63 24.09
C ILE A 119 -29.10 2.16 24.41
N ALA A 120 -28.06 1.42 24.82
CA ALA A 120 -28.21 0.03 25.26
C ALA A 120 -29.17 -0.09 26.46
N ARG A 121 -29.10 0.84 27.42
CA ARG A 121 -30.05 0.91 28.53
C ARG A 121 -31.48 1.16 28.06
N ALA A 122 -31.68 2.14 27.16
CA ALA A 122 -33.00 2.43 26.60
C ALA A 122 -33.57 1.25 25.81
N HIS A 123 -32.74 0.49 25.08
CA HIS A 123 -33.12 -0.73 24.39
C HIS A 123 -33.64 -1.79 25.35
N ARG A 124 -32.90 -2.07 26.44
CA ARG A 124 -33.33 -3.03 27.46
C ARG A 124 -34.65 -2.63 28.13
N GLU A 125 -34.90 -1.33 28.27
CA GLU A 125 -36.15 -0.78 28.82
C GLU A 125 -37.31 -0.74 27.80
N GLY A 126 -37.12 -1.24 26.58
CA GLY A 126 -38.14 -1.23 25.52
C GLY A 126 -38.43 0.16 24.95
N ARG A 127 -37.47 1.09 25.09
CA ARG A 127 -37.55 2.50 24.69
C ARG A 127 -36.50 2.86 23.63
N LEU A 128 -36.05 1.88 22.83
CA LEU A 128 -35.04 2.08 21.79
C LEU A 128 -35.44 3.18 20.81
N TRP A 129 -36.68 3.15 20.35
CA TRP A 129 -37.14 4.05 19.29
C TRP A 129 -37.19 5.52 19.71
N ASN A 130 -37.38 5.79 21.02
CA ASN A 130 -37.30 7.15 21.57
C ASN A 130 -35.88 7.75 21.52
N THR A 131 -34.85 6.93 21.30
CA THR A 131 -33.46 7.42 21.16
C THR A 131 -33.15 7.95 19.76
N PHE A 132 -34.04 7.71 18.78
CA PHE A 132 -33.86 8.19 17.42
C PHE A 132 -34.13 9.69 17.34
N VAL A 133 -33.32 10.39 16.54
CA VAL A 133 -33.50 11.82 16.32
C VAL A 133 -34.81 12.07 15.56
N GLY A 134 -35.71 12.86 16.17
CA GLY A 134 -37.02 13.20 15.59
C GLY A 134 -38.12 12.17 15.87
N ALA A 135 -37.94 11.28 16.86
CA ALA A 135 -38.99 10.36 17.30
C ALA A 135 -40.10 11.09 18.09
N GLU A 136 -41.36 10.92 17.66
CA GLU A 136 -42.55 11.47 18.34
C GLU A 136 -43.34 10.39 19.10
N ASP A 137 -43.26 9.12 18.67
CA ASP A 137 -43.87 7.93 19.29
C ASP A 137 -42.78 6.85 19.47
N ASN A 138 -42.91 5.95 20.45
CA ASN A 138 -42.01 4.79 20.65
C ASN A 138 -42.22 3.72 19.54
N LYS A 139 -42.06 4.12 18.29
CA LYS A 139 -42.22 3.32 17.07
C LYS A 139 -40.98 3.49 16.19
N PRO A 140 -40.59 2.46 15.42
CA PRO A 140 -39.46 2.58 14.52
C PRO A 140 -39.66 3.71 13.50
N PRO A 141 -38.57 4.44 13.13
CA PRO A 141 -38.63 5.42 12.07
C PRO A 141 -39.22 4.82 10.79
N GLU A 142 -40.08 5.57 10.09
CA GLU A 142 -40.80 5.08 8.90
C GLU A 142 -39.85 4.52 7.83
N TRP A 143 -38.74 5.21 7.59
CA TRP A 143 -37.71 4.77 6.63
C TRP A 143 -37.08 3.43 7.01
N PHE A 144 -36.84 3.21 8.31
CA PHE A 144 -36.23 1.99 8.82
C PHE A 144 -37.21 0.82 8.75
N TYR A 145 -38.47 1.06 9.13
CA TYR A 145 -39.54 0.07 8.97
C TYR A 145 -39.72 -0.34 7.50
N LYS A 146 -39.75 0.64 6.58
CA LYS A 146 -39.82 0.38 5.13
C LYS A 146 -38.61 -0.41 4.63
N LEU A 147 -37.41 -0.04 5.06
CA LEU A 147 -36.18 -0.77 4.73
C LEU A 147 -36.27 -2.25 5.16
N CYS A 148 -36.62 -2.52 6.42
CA CYS A 148 -36.74 -3.89 6.93
C CYS A 148 -37.81 -4.67 6.16
N LYS A 149 -38.97 -4.07 5.89
CA LYS A 149 -40.03 -4.69 5.09
C LYS A 149 -39.55 -5.03 3.68
N ASP A 150 -38.87 -4.10 3.02
CA ASP A 150 -38.37 -4.29 1.65
C ASP A 150 -37.28 -5.37 1.59
N LEU A 151 -36.36 -5.40 2.56
CA LEU A 151 -35.33 -6.44 2.69
C LEU A 151 -35.94 -7.82 2.95
N PHE A 152 -36.92 -7.92 3.86
CA PHE A 152 -37.58 -9.17 4.23
C PHE A 152 -38.38 -9.78 3.07
N TYR A 153 -39.26 -8.99 2.44
CA TYR A 153 -40.13 -9.46 1.36
C TYR A 153 -39.47 -9.42 -0.02
N ARG A 154 -38.19 -9.02 -0.10
CA ARG A 154 -37.48 -8.75 -1.37
C ARG A 154 -38.24 -7.84 -2.33
N ARG A 155 -38.98 -6.87 -1.79
CA ARG A 155 -39.69 -5.87 -2.59
C ARG A 155 -38.68 -4.86 -3.16
N ASN A 156 -39.00 -4.31 -4.35
CA ASN A 156 -38.12 -3.45 -5.17
C ASN A 156 -36.91 -4.18 -5.79
N ASN A 157 -37.16 -5.23 -6.58
CA ASN A 157 -36.34 -5.45 -7.78
C ASN A 157 -36.92 -4.48 -8.83
N GLU A 158 -36.05 -3.71 -9.46
CA GLU A 158 -36.35 -2.50 -10.24
C GLU A 158 -37.47 -2.68 -11.28
N ASP A 159 -38.44 -1.76 -11.31
CA ASP A 159 -39.17 -1.38 -12.52
C ASP A 159 -39.61 0.11 -12.47
N ASP A 160 -39.80 0.71 -11.28
CA ASP A 160 -40.39 2.08 -11.19
C ASP A 160 -39.42 3.25 -10.93
N MET A 161 -38.09 3.05 -10.87
CA MET A 161 -37.15 4.14 -10.50
C MET A 161 -36.05 4.42 -11.53
N ASP A 162 -35.90 3.60 -12.57
CA ASP A 162 -34.97 3.88 -13.66
C ASP A 162 -35.46 5.00 -14.59
N GLU A 163 -36.76 5.28 -14.64
CA GLU A 163 -37.28 6.42 -15.41
C GLU A 163 -37.01 7.78 -14.73
N VAL A 164 -36.89 7.82 -13.40
CA VAL A 164 -36.74 9.09 -12.65
C VAL A 164 -35.27 9.45 -12.42
N ALA A 165 -34.37 8.45 -12.37
CA ALA A 165 -32.92 8.69 -12.24
C ALA A 165 -32.24 9.06 -13.57
N VAL A 166 -32.84 8.72 -14.72
CA VAL A 166 -32.31 9.06 -16.06
C VAL A 166 -32.60 10.52 -16.48
N VAL A 167 -33.46 11.24 -15.75
CA VAL A 167 -33.81 12.65 -16.07
C VAL A 167 -32.97 13.67 -15.28
N SER A 168 -32.09 13.23 -14.37
CA SER A 168 -31.12 14.12 -13.71
C SER A 168 -29.69 13.61 -13.86
N ASP A 169 -28.97 14.26 -14.76
CA ASP A 169 -27.51 14.26 -14.96
C ASP A 169 -26.89 13.26 -15.97
N ILE A 170 -26.68 13.82 -17.18
CA ILE A 170 -25.56 13.63 -18.12
C ILE A 170 -25.63 12.45 -19.12
N ASP A 171 -25.75 12.86 -20.38
CA ASP A 171 -25.80 12.15 -21.66
C ASP A 171 -24.65 11.12 -21.86
N PRO A 172 -24.94 9.81 -21.98
CA PRO A 172 -23.93 8.81 -22.34
C PRO A 172 -23.95 8.60 -23.86
N LYS A 173 -23.24 9.45 -24.60
CA LYS A 173 -22.85 9.13 -25.99
C LYS A 173 -21.36 8.84 -26.04
N HIS A 174 -21.04 7.70 -26.68
CA HIS A 174 -19.73 7.05 -26.85
C HIS A 174 -19.41 6.14 -25.66
N TYR A 175 -19.44 4.81 -25.75
CA TYR A 175 -18.72 3.95 -26.69
C TYR A 175 -19.48 2.62 -26.91
N THR A 176 -19.77 2.27 -28.17
CA THR A 176 -19.87 0.88 -28.63
C THR A 176 -18.83 0.67 -29.73
N PRO A 177 -17.94 -0.32 -29.65
CA PRO A 177 -17.08 -0.68 -30.78
C PRO A 177 -17.89 -1.50 -31.82
N PRO A 178 -17.63 -1.33 -33.12
CA PRO A 178 -18.38 -2.01 -34.17
C PRO A 178 -17.89 -3.45 -34.33
N VAL A 179 -18.77 -4.43 -34.14
CA VAL A 179 -18.56 -5.79 -34.64
C VAL A 179 -18.88 -5.80 -36.13
N SER A 180 -17.84 -5.96 -36.94
CA SER A 180 -17.94 -6.06 -38.39
C SER A 180 -18.43 -7.45 -38.81
N LYS A 181 -19.30 -7.44 -39.82
CA LYS A 181 -19.94 -8.58 -40.47
C LYS A 181 -18.92 -9.50 -41.15
N GLY A 182 -19.12 -10.80 -41.00
CA GLY A 182 -18.61 -11.85 -41.90
C GLY A 182 -19.76 -12.82 -42.21
N ALA A 183 -20.17 -12.87 -43.47
CA ALA A 183 -21.31 -13.64 -43.97
C ALA A 183 -20.92 -15.06 -44.41
N ASN A 184 -21.95 -15.93 -44.44
CA ASN A 184 -22.13 -17.23 -45.13
C ASN A 184 -22.38 -18.38 -44.13
N GLY A 185 -23.36 -19.25 -44.28
CA GLY A 185 -24.39 -19.40 -45.31
C GLY A 185 -25.55 -20.24 -44.76
N ALA A 186 -26.69 -20.12 -45.42
CA ALA A 186 -27.93 -20.77 -45.10
C ALA A 186 -27.84 -22.30 -45.22
N TYR A 187 -28.39 -23.02 -44.25
CA TYR A 187 -29.03 -24.31 -44.46
C TYR A 187 -30.22 -24.43 -43.51
N VAL A 188 -31.41 -24.51 -44.13
CA VAL A 188 -32.67 -24.89 -43.50
C VAL A 188 -32.66 -26.42 -43.36
N GLY A 189 -32.97 -26.92 -42.17
CA GLY A 189 -33.08 -28.35 -41.90
C GLY A 189 -33.85 -28.58 -40.60
N ASP A 190 -35.16 -28.76 -40.74
CA ASP A 190 -36.05 -29.37 -39.75
C ASP A 190 -35.46 -30.68 -39.22
N GLY A 191 -35.60 -30.93 -37.92
CA GLY A 191 -35.23 -32.22 -37.34
C GLY A 191 -35.25 -32.25 -35.81
N GLU A 192 -36.44 -32.45 -35.27
CA GLU A 192 -36.74 -33.14 -34.02
C GLU A 192 -36.16 -32.58 -32.70
N SER A 193 -37.02 -31.82 -32.03
CA SER A 193 -37.04 -31.63 -30.59
C SER A 193 -37.12 -32.97 -29.86
N ILE A 194 -36.01 -33.39 -29.23
CA ILE A 194 -36.07 -34.30 -28.09
C ILE A 194 -36.58 -33.47 -26.92
N GLU A 195 -37.88 -33.61 -26.65
CA GLU A 195 -38.52 -33.21 -25.42
C GLU A 195 -37.95 -34.07 -24.27
N ASP A 196 -36.82 -33.65 -23.70
CA ASP A 196 -36.52 -34.00 -22.32
C ASP A 196 -37.37 -33.09 -21.44
N SER A 197 -38.52 -33.63 -21.04
CA SER A 197 -39.39 -33.11 -20.00
C SER A 197 -38.61 -33.04 -18.68
N VAL A 198 -37.90 -31.94 -18.47
CA VAL A 198 -37.41 -31.53 -17.15
C VAL A 198 -38.63 -31.04 -16.38
N GLU A 199 -39.04 -31.80 -15.36
CA GLU A 199 -39.98 -31.34 -14.35
C GLU A 199 -39.54 -29.98 -13.79
N PRO A 200 -40.43 -28.99 -13.58
CA PRO A 200 -40.09 -27.71 -12.99
C PRO A 200 -39.89 -27.90 -11.47
N GLY A 201 -38.75 -28.49 -11.10
CA GLY A 201 -38.38 -28.82 -9.72
C GLY A 201 -37.04 -28.19 -9.37
N ASN A 202 -37.07 -27.07 -8.64
CA ASN A 202 -35.94 -26.44 -7.95
C ASN A 202 -34.73 -26.05 -8.82
N GLU A 203 -34.83 -24.93 -9.54
CA GLU A 203 -33.63 -24.16 -9.90
C GLU A 203 -33.00 -23.60 -8.62
N GLY A 204 -31.94 -24.27 -8.13
CA GLY A 204 -31.18 -23.80 -6.98
C GLY A 204 -30.43 -22.50 -7.32
N VAL A 205 -30.68 -21.42 -6.58
CA VAL A 205 -29.96 -20.15 -6.74
C VAL A 205 -28.50 -20.31 -6.31
N ASP A 206 -27.56 -19.83 -7.11
CA ASP A 206 -26.13 -19.86 -6.77
C ASP A 206 -25.87 -19.13 -5.44
N PRO A 207 -25.34 -19.81 -4.40
CA PRO A 207 -25.11 -19.21 -3.09
C PRO A 207 -24.09 -18.06 -3.12
N TYR A 208 -23.23 -17.94 -4.13
CA TYR A 208 -22.28 -16.81 -4.25
C TYR A 208 -22.98 -15.52 -4.70
N LEU A 209 -24.03 -15.64 -5.52
CA LEU A 209 -24.77 -14.49 -6.05
C LEU A 209 -26.00 -14.17 -5.18
N TRP A 210 -26.43 -15.11 -4.35
CA TRP A 210 -27.54 -14.91 -3.44
C TRP A 210 -27.22 -13.93 -2.32
N LEU A 211 -28.16 -13.01 -2.07
CA LEU A 211 -28.07 -12.03 -0.99
C LEU A 211 -29.07 -12.38 0.13
N PRO A 212 -28.63 -13.09 1.19
CA PRO A 212 -29.48 -13.32 2.36
C PRO A 212 -29.61 -12.04 3.21
N PHE A 213 -30.79 -11.87 3.82
CA PHE A 213 -31.07 -10.82 4.79
C PHE A 213 -31.76 -11.45 5.99
N ASN A 214 -30.98 -11.77 7.02
CA ASN A 214 -31.46 -12.36 8.27
C ASN A 214 -31.75 -11.22 9.25
N LEU A 215 -32.95 -10.66 9.15
CA LEU A 215 -33.42 -9.63 10.08
C LEU A 215 -33.55 -10.22 11.47
N LEU A 216 -33.05 -9.49 12.46
CA LEU A 216 -33.20 -9.82 13.87
C LEU A 216 -34.49 -9.22 14.40
N ASP A 217 -35.07 -9.86 15.42
CA ASP A 217 -36.15 -9.25 16.19
C ASP A 217 -35.59 -8.14 17.12
N GLU A 218 -36.44 -7.22 17.56
CA GLU A 218 -36.00 -6.10 18.40
C GLU A 218 -35.30 -6.59 19.68
N ALA A 219 -35.75 -7.71 20.27
CA ALA A 219 -35.12 -8.31 21.44
C ALA A 219 -33.70 -8.85 21.17
N ASP A 220 -33.40 -9.19 19.92
CA ASP A 220 -32.13 -9.79 19.48
C ASP A 220 -31.17 -8.76 18.86
N TYR A 221 -31.59 -7.50 18.72
CA TYR A 221 -30.71 -6.42 18.31
C TYR A 221 -29.51 -6.31 19.25
N ARG A 222 -28.32 -6.17 18.65
CA ARG A 222 -27.09 -5.96 19.42
C ARG A 222 -26.80 -4.47 19.44
N VAL A 223 -27.07 -3.85 20.59
CA VAL A 223 -26.86 -2.42 20.81
C VAL A 223 -25.62 -2.21 21.66
N GLY A 224 -24.69 -1.40 21.17
CA GLY A 224 -23.49 -1.04 21.92
C GLY A 224 -22.39 -0.43 21.06
N PRO A 225 -21.27 -0.03 21.66
CA PRO A 225 -20.15 0.52 20.93
C PRO A 225 -19.41 -0.57 20.15
N PHE A 226 -18.65 -0.15 19.14
CA PHE A 226 -17.72 -1.06 18.47
C PHE A 226 -16.61 -1.51 19.43
N ARG A 227 -16.40 -2.82 19.50
CA ARG A 227 -15.34 -3.43 20.32
C ARG A 227 -14.26 -3.98 19.42
N PHE A 228 -13.05 -3.47 19.58
CA PHE A 228 -11.88 -4.00 18.88
C PHE A 228 -11.62 -5.46 19.33
N PRO A 229 -11.15 -6.34 18.41
CA PRO A 229 -10.64 -7.65 18.79
C PRO A 229 -9.56 -7.55 19.88
N SER A 230 -9.49 -8.54 20.77
CA SER A 230 -8.53 -8.53 21.89
C SER A 230 -7.06 -8.51 21.43
N THR A 231 -6.78 -8.98 20.22
CA THR A 231 -5.46 -8.98 19.58
C THR A 231 -5.13 -7.67 18.85
N ALA A 232 -6.05 -6.70 18.80
CA ALA A 232 -5.84 -5.44 18.10
C ALA A 232 -4.92 -4.48 18.89
N THR A 233 -3.73 -4.23 18.35
CA THR A 233 -2.65 -3.45 18.99
C THR A 233 -2.71 -1.95 18.73
N TYR A 234 -3.87 -1.41 18.32
CA TYR A 234 -4.05 0.02 18.09
C TYR A 234 -3.83 0.86 19.35
N SER A 235 -3.14 2.00 19.21
CA SER A 235 -3.03 3.00 20.27
C SER A 235 -4.39 3.64 20.60
N HIS A 236 -4.48 4.33 21.75
CA HIS A 236 -5.72 5.02 22.12
C HIS A 236 -6.14 6.05 21.06
N GLU A 237 -5.21 6.86 20.55
CA GLU A 237 -5.46 7.85 19.50
C GLU A 237 -5.97 7.20 18.21
N GLN A 238 -5.36 6.09 17.80
CA GLN A 238 -5.80 5.34 16.63
C GLN A 238 -7.20 4.76 16.84
N ARG A 239 -7.50 4.17 18.00
CA ARG A 239 -8.85 3.68 18.33
C ARG A 239 -9.88 4.80 18.25
N THR A 240 -9.57 5.98 18.78
CA THR A 240 -10.43 7.17 18.70
C THR A 240 -10.68 7.59 17.25
N LEU A 241 -9.64 7.64 16.39
CA LEU A 241 -9.80 7.93 14.97
C LEU A 241 -10.63 6.86 14.23
N LEU A 242 -10.37 5.57 14.52
CA LEU A 242 -11.08 4.43 13.95
C LEU A 242 -12.55 4.36 14.41
N CYS A 243 -12.87 4.94 15.57
CA CYS A 243 -14.23 5.13 16.07
C CYS A 243 -14.82 6.53 15.77
N LEU A 244 -14.23 7.27 14.81
CA LEU A 244 -14.75 8.57 14.35
C LEU A 244 -14.83 9.65 15.45
N GLY A 245 -13.89 9.63 16.39
CA GLY A 245 -13.76 10.61 17.46
C GLY A 245 -14.43 10.21 18.77
N ASP A 246 -15.27 9.17 18.78
CA ASP A 246 -16.01 8.73 19.97
C ASP A 246 -16.06 7.20 20.05
N THR A 247 -15.26 6.62 20.95
CA THR A 247 -15.24 5.17 21.21
C THR A 247 -16.47 4.68 21.96
N SER A 248 -17.22 5.57 22.60
CA SER A 248 -18.45 5.25 23.34
C SER A 248 -19.71 5.30 22.47
N ARG A 249 -19.59 5.73 21.20
CA ARG A 249 -20.73 5.81 20.28
C ARG A 249 -21.31 4.43 20.03
N GLU A 250 -22.58 4.28 20.37
CA GLU A 250 -23.31 3.02 20.24
C GLU A 250 -24.01 2.92 18.88
N TYR A 251 -23.95 1.73 18.29
CA TYR A 251 -24.63 1.40 17.05
C TYR A 251 -25.57 0.22 17.30
N ILE A 252 -26.59 0.08 16.45
CA ILE A 252 -27.59 -0.99 16.53
C ILE A 252 -27.35 -1.96 15.38
N HIS A 253 -26.91 -3.18 15.69
CA HIS A 253 -26.87 -4.28 14.73
C HIS A 253 -28.25 -4.93 14.62
N PHE A 254 -28.84 -4.92 13.42
CA PHE A 254 -30.21 -5.37 13.21
C PHE A 254 -30.36 -6.49 12.16
N CYS A 255 -29.32 -6.78 11.38
CA CYS A 255 -29.41 -7.77 10.29
C CYS A 255 -28.03 -8.33 9.94
N ASP A 256 -27.95 -9.66 9.88
CA ASP A 256 -26.84 -10.36 9.23
C ASP A 256 -27.15 -10.49 7.72
N THR A 257 -26.13 -10.31 6.88
CA THR A 257 -26.27 -10.36 5.42
C THR A 257 -25.16 -11.19 4.77
N TYR A 258 -24.75 -10.85 3.53
CA TYR A 258 -23.88 -11.65 2.68
C TYR A 258 -22.66 -12.24 3.44
N PRO A 259 -22.47 -13.57 3.42
CA PRO A 259 -21.36 -14.22 4.09
C PRO A 259 -20.12 -14.34 3.22
N PHE A 260 -18.95 -14.27 3.87
CA PHE A 260 -17.64 -14.47 3.24
C PHE A 260 -16.97 -15.73 3.80
N PRO A 261 -16.13 -16.43 3.01
CA PRO A 261 -15.42 -17.61 3.48
C PRO A 261 -14.46 -17.24 4.60
N ASP A 262 -14.20 -18.20 5.48
CA ASP A 262 -13.27 -17.96 6.58
C ASP A 262 -11.82 -17.92 6.09
N ARG A 263 -10.97 -17.22 6.82
CA ARG A 263 -9.57 -16.95 6.44
C ARG A 263 -8.75 -18.22 6.18
N VAL A 264 -9.00 -19.27 6.94
CA VAL A 264 -8.24 -20.54 6.86
C VAL A 264 -8.77 -21.51 5.81
N GLN A 265 -9.96 -21.26 5.27
CA GLN A 265 -10.57 -22.08 4.23
C GLN A 265 -9.93 -21.80 2.87
N ILE A 266 -10.25 -22.65 1.89
CA ILE A 266 -9.88 -22.40 0.49
C ILE A 266 -10.51 -21.07 0.04
N PRO A 267 -9.76 -20.17 -0.63
CA PRO A 267 -10.26 -18.83 -0.99
C PRO A 267 -11.51 -18.79 -1.88
N THR A 268 -11.80 -19.88 -2.58
CA THR A 268 -12.95 -20.05 -3.47
C THR A 268 -14.10 -20.81 -2.82
N SER A 269 -14.11 -20.98 -1.49
CA SER A 269 -15.20 -21.61 -0.73
C SER A 269 -16.42 -20.71 -0.55
N ILE A 270 -17.56 -21.33 -0.20
CA ILE A 270 -18.82 -20.64 0.13
C ILE A 270 -18.64 -19.84 1.43
N GLY A 271 -19.37 -18.74 1.56
CA GLY A 271 -19.33 -17.89 2.73
C GLY A 271 -19.83 -18.55 4.00
N THR A 272 -19.12 -18.33 5.11
CA THR A 272 -19.44 -18.86 6.45
C THR A 272 -19.62 -17.78 7.50
N ARG A 273 -18.92 -16.64 7.38
CA ARG A 273 -19.05 -15.50 8.30
C ARG A 273 -19.84 -14.37 7.65
N SER A 274 -21.03 -14.10 8.17
CA SER A 274 -21.92 -13.05 7.69
C SER A 274 -21.38 -11.65 7.97
N SER A 275 -21.52 -10.76 6.98
CA SER A 275 -21.41 -9.32 7.18
C SER A 275 -22.63 -8.78 7.93
N ARG A 276 -22.50 -7.59 8.52
CA ARG A 276 -23.48 -7.03 9.45
C ARG A 276 -23.95 -5.64 9.03
N LEU A 277 -25.23 -5.37 9.23
CA LEU A 277 -25.83 -4.06 9.00
C LEU A 277 -26.09 -3.34 10.33
N TYR A 278 -25.57 -2.13 10.43
CA TYR A 278 -25.68 -1.25 11.58
C TYR A 278 -26.44 0.02 11.23
N ILE A 279 -27.11 0.59 12.22
CA ILE A 279 -27.68 1.95 12.17
C ILE A 279 -27.21 2.75 13.38
N ASP A 280 -27.12 4.05 13.21
CA ASP A 280 -26.88 4.99 14.32
C ASP A 280 -28.20 5.73 14.65
N PRO A 281 -28.75 5.56 15.86
CA PRO A 281 -29.99 6.25 16.26
C PRO A 281 -29.80 7.77 16.37
N ARG A 282 -28.58 8.27 16.57
CA ARG A 282 -28.28 9.71 16.71
C ARG A 282 -28.13 10.43 15.37
N GLN A 283 -28.26 9.74 14.25
CA GLN A 283 -28.03 10.31 12.94
C GLN A 283 -29.30 10.95 12.36
N HIS A 284 -29.20 12.19 11.88
CA HIS A 284 -30.33 12.92 11.27
C HIS A 284 -30.75 12.37 9.90
N SER A 285 -29.84 11.71 9.18
CA SER A 285 -30.08 11.17 7.83
C SER A 285 -30.18 9.64 7.87
N PRO A 286 -31.03 9.02 7.03
CA PRO A 286 -31.18 7.57 6.99
C PRO A 286 -29.95 6.92 6.36
N VAL A 287 -29.02 6.47 7.19
CA VAL A 287 -27.77 5.81 6.79
C VAL A 287 -27.68 4.44 7.45
N VAL A 288 -27.34 3.45 6.63
CA VAL A 288 -27.04 2.08 7.05
C VAL A 288 -25.55 1.86 6.87
N TYR A 289 -24.87 1.35 7.88
CA TYR A 289 -23.46 1.01 7.83
C TYR A 289 -23.31 -0.49 7.59
N LEU A 290 -22.58 -0.88 6.54
CA LEU A 290 -22.22 -2.27 6.28
C LEU A 290 -20.81 -2.53 6.84
N GLN A 291 -20.74 -3.45 7.79
CA GLN A 291 -19.49 -4.01 8.32
C GLN A 291 -19.22 -5.37 7.67
N LEU A 292 -18.10 -5.51 6.98
CA LEU A 292 -17.72 -6.77 6.33
C LEU A 292 -17.25 -7.83 7.35
N SER A 293 -16.53 -7.41 8.40
CA SER A 293 -16.10 -8.28 9.50
C SER A 293 -15.84 -7.52 10.80
N ASP A 294 -15.71 -8.26 11.90
CA ASP A 294 -15.36 -7.75 13.24
C ASP A 294 -14.06 -6.95 13.29
N ASP A 295 -13.12 -7.23 12.38
CA ASP A 295 -11.81 -6.59 12.33
C ASP A 295 -11.85 -5.20 11.68
N ILE A 296 -12.97 -4.83 11.05
CA ILE A 296 -13.14 -3.54 10.36
C ILE A 296 -13.90 -2.57 11.27
N PRO A 297 -13.27 -1.45 11.68
CA PRO A 297 -13.88 -0.49 12.60
C PRO A 297 -14.83 0.51 11.89
N PRO A 298 -15.63 1.29 12.65
CA PRO A 298 -16.62 2.22 12.12
C PRO A 298 -16.10 3.24 11.11
N ALA A 299 -14.83 3.64 11.22
CA ALA A 299 -14.21 4.53 10.24
C ALA A 299 -14.19 3.97 8.82
N MET A 300 -14.27 2.64 8.67
CA MET A 300 -14.21 1.89 7.42
C MET A 300 -15.50 1.11 7.11
N TRP A 301 -16.54 1.23 7.92
CA TRP A 301 -17.86 0.71 7.57
C TRP A 301 -18.41 1.48 6.37
N LEU A 302 -18.98 0.76 5.40
CA LEU A 302 -19.50 1.34 4.17
C LEU A 302 -20.81 2.09 4.49
N PRO A 303 -20.87 3.42 4.35
CA PRO A 303 -22.10 4.17 4.60
C PRO A 303 -23.00 4.10 3.36
N ILE A 304 -24.20 3.55 3.53
CA ILE A 304 -25.17 3.31 2.46
C ILE A 304 -26.42 4.14 2.73
N LYS A 305 -27.03 4.68 1.68
CA LYS A 305 -28.37 5.29 1.77
C LYS A 305 -29.35 4.25 2.34
N GLY A 306 -30.22 4.65 3.27
CA GLY A 306 -31.21 3.78 3.94
C GLY A 306 -32.34 3.26 3.05
N THR A 307 -32.00 2.72 1.88
CA THR A 307 -32.91 2.14 0.89
C THR A 307 -32.46 0.72 0.56
N ALA A 308 -33.40 -0.22 0.46
CA ALA A 308 -33.09 -1.63 0.20
C ALA A 308 -32.31 -1.84 -1.10
N ALA A 309 -32.65 -1.11 -2.17
CA ALA A 309 -31.95 -1.17 -3.46
C ALA A 309 -30.46 -0.76 -3.35
N ALA A 310 -30.16 0.31 -2.58
CA ALA A 310 -28.76 0.70 -2.37
C ALA A 310 -27.98 -0.37 -1.60
N VAL A 311 -28.57 -0.97 -0.56
CA VAL A 311 -27.95 -2.07 0.20
C VAL A 311 -27.70 -3.28 -0.71
N ARG A 312 -28.69 -3.69 -1.50
CA ARG A 312 -28.54 -4.81 -2.46
C ARG A 312 -27.45 -4.54 -3.49
N ARG A 313 -27.38 -3.35 -4.09
CA ARG A 313 -26.36 -3.02 -5.10
C ARG A 313 -24.94 -3.04 -4.52
N VAL A 314 -24.75 -2.54 -3.30
CA VAL A 314 -23.44 -2.61 -2.63
C VAL A 314 -23.04 -4.07 -2.40
N LEU A 315 -23.94 -4.90 -1.84
CA LEU A 315 -23.67 -6.32 -1.59
C LEU A 315 -23.49 -7.13 -2.87
N ALA A 316 -24.25 -6.83 -3.93
CA ALA A 316 -24.13 -7.46 -5.24
C ALA A 316 -22.75 -7.23 -5.87
N GLU A 317 -22.12 -6.09 -5.61
CA GLU A 317 -20.75 -5.81 -6.08
C GLU A 317 -19.72 -6.76 -5.43
N PHE A 318 -19.87 -7.06 -4.13
CA PHE A 318 -19.04 -8.08 -3.47
C PHE A 318 -19.38 -9.50 -3.92
N ALA A 319 -20.67 -9.81 -4.09
CA ALA A 319 -21.15 -11.12 -4.50
C ALA A 319 -20.68 -11.48 -5.92
N SER A 320 -20.82 -10.56 -6.87
CA SER A 320 -20.31 -10.72 -8.24
C SER A 320 -18.79 -10.88 -8.27
N MET A 321 -18.05 -10.11 -7.46
CA MET A 321 -16.60 -10.26 -7.36
C MET A 321 -16.18 -11.60 -6.77
N ALA A 322 -16.91 -12.10 -5.76
CA ALA A 322 -16.67 -13.42 -5.18
C ALA A 322 -16.97 -14.56 -6.19
N ALA A 323 -18.04 -14.44 -6.97
CA ALA A 323 -18.38 -15.39 -8.04
C ALA A 323 -17.31 -15.38 -9.14
N LEU A 324 -16.88 -14.19 -9.62
CA LEU A 324 -15.80 -14.08 -10.60
C LEU A 324 -14.50 -14.71 -10.10
N HIS A 325 -14.11 -14.44 -8.84
CA HIS A 325 -12.91 -15.06 -8.26
C HIS A 325 -13.03 -16.58 -8.15
N ARG A 326 -14.21 -17.12 -7.82
CA ARG A 326 -14.46 -18.57 -7.85
C ARG A 326 -14.25 -19.10 -9.27
N ASP A 327 -14.93 -18.52 -10.24
CA ASP A 327 -14.90 -19.01 -11.63
C ASP A 327 -13.51 -18.92 -12.26
N TRP A 328 -12.68 -17.94 -11.86
CA TRP A 328 -11.33 -17.78 -12.36
C TRP A 328 -10.28 -18.68 -11.69
N HIS A 329 -10.42 -18.99 -10.40
CA HIS A 329 -9.33 -19.59 -9.62
C HIS A 329 -9.69 -20.92 -8.93
N HIS A 330 -10.94 -21.38 -9.00
CA HIS A 330 -11.35 -22.58 -8.26
C HIS A 330 -10.58 -23.82 -8.71
N ASP A 331 -10.42 -24.02 -10.03
CA ASP A 331 -9.71 -25.16 -10.58
C ASP A 331 -8.24 -25.22 -10.13
N ASP A 332 -7.55 -24.07 -10.14
CA ASP A 332 -6.17 -23.94 -9.65
C ASP A 332 -6.05 -24.32 -8.16
N PHE A 333 -7.03 -23.91 -7.34
CA PHE A 333 -7.04 -24.28 -5.92
C PHE A 333 -7.38 -25.76 -5.71
N VAL A 334 -8.22 -26.37 -6.55
CA VAL A 334 -8.52 -27.81 -6.52
C VAL A 334 -7.28 -28.62 -6.92
N GLU A 335 -6.55 -28.21 -7.94
CA GLU A 335 -5.28 -28.83 -8.31
C GLU A 335 -4.27 -28.76 -7.16
N ARG A 336 -4.16 -27.59 -6.51
CA ARG A 336 -3.28 -27.41 -5.35
C ARG A 336 -3.71 -28.26 -4.16
N TYR A 337 -5.02 -28.41 -3.92
CA TYR A 337 -5.57 -29.29 -2.88
C TYR A 337 -5.20 -30.75 -3.14
N ASN A 338 -5.35 -31.21 -4.38
CA ASN A 338 -5.00 -32.57 -4.80
C ASN A 338 -3.49 -32.82 -4.67
N THR A 339 -2.67 -31.84 -5.04
CA THR A 339 -1.21 -31.88 -4.92
C THR A 339 -0.78 -31.95 -3.46
N ALA A 340 -1.31 -31.07 -2.60
CA ALA A 340 -1.07 -31.10 -1.16
C ALA A 340 -1.45 -32.45 -0.53
N THR A 341 -2.62 -32.98 -0.89
CA THR A 341 -3.08 -34.30 -0.44
C THR A 341 -2.12 -35.41 -0.88
N ARG A 342 -1.61 -35.34 -2.11
CA ARG A 342 -0.65 -36.31 -2.65
C ARG A 342 0.70 -36.22 -1.93
N LEU A 343 1.19 -35.02 -1.66
CA LEU A 343 2.47 -34.79 -0.97
C LEU A 343 2.40 -35.24 0.50
N LEU A 344 1.30 -34.95 1.21
CA LEU A 344 1.06 -35.47 2.56
C LEU A 344 1.10 -37.00 2.58
N LYS A 345 0.47 -37.67 1.59
CA LYS A 345 0.55 -39.14 1.44
C LYS A 345 1.97 -39.63 1.22
N LEU A 346 2.75 -38.95 0.35
CA LEU A 346 4.13 -39.31 0.05
C LEU A 346 5.07 -39.14 1.26
N GLN A 347 4.84 -38.09 2.04
CA GLN A 347 5.62 -37.77 3.24
C GLN A 347 5.11 -38.50 4.50
N GLN A 348 4.11 -39.37 4.37
CA GLN A 348 3.52 -40.14 5.47
C GLN A 348 2.96 -39.25 6.61
N MET A 349 2.45 -38.07 6.25
CA MET A 349 1.83 -37.14 7.21
C MET A 349 0.32 -37.41 7.35
N PRO A 350 -0.30 -37.11 8.51
CA PRO A 350 -1.74 -37.32 8.71
C PRO A 350 -2.59 -36.48 7.75
N ILE A 351 -3.55 -37.12 7.08
CA ILE A 351 -4.43 -36.49 6.09
C ILE A 351 -5.73 -36.07 6.78
N THR A 352 -5.69 -34.89 7.39
CA THR A 352 -6.87 -34.21 7.93
C THR A 352 -7.14 -32.94 7.13
N GLU A 353 -8.38 -32.45 7.12
CA GLU A 353 -8.74 -31.22 6.40
C GLU A 353 -7.81 -30.05 6.77
N GLY A 354 -7.60 -29.83 8.07
CA GLY A 354 -6.69 -28.80 8.57
C GLY A 354 -5.23 -28.98 8.10
N ASN A 355 -4.73 -30.22 8.05
CA ASN A 355 -3.37 -30.46 7.54
C ASN A 355 -3.28 -30.21 6.03
N ILE A 356 -4.31 -30.55 5.25
CA ILE A 356 -4.33 -30.25 3.82
C ILE A 356 -4.32 -28.74 3.60
N LEU A 357 -5.16 -27.98 4.32
CA LEU A 357 -5.19 -26.51 4.20
C LEU A 357 -3.85 -25.86 4.58
N ARG A 358 -3.21 -26.33 5.67
CA ARG A 358 -1.85 -25.89 6.05
C ARG A 358 -0.83 -26.22 4.98
N TYR A 359 -0.93 -27.39 4.36
CA TYR A 359 -0.01 -27.82 3.32
C TYR A 359 -0.27 -27.10 1.98
N MET A 360 -1.51 -26.72 1.66
CA MET A 360 -1.81 -25.84 0.52
C MET A 360 -1.20 -24.44 0.72
N ALA A 361 -1.27 -23.89 1.93
CA ALA A 361 -0.58 -22.65 2.27
C ALA A 361 0.94 -22.80 2.18
N TYR A 362 1.47 -23.98 2.51
CA TYR A 362 2.89 -24.30 2.31
C TYR A 362 3.27 -24.36 0.83
N GLU A 363 2.50 -25.07 0.01
CA GLU A 363 2.70 -25.21 -1.45
C GLU A 363 2.59 -23.87 -2.20
N ALA A 364 1.96 -22.85 -1.61
CA ALA A 364 2.03 -21.49 -2.16
C ALA A 364 3.48 -20.96 -2.28
N ARG A 365 4.44 -21.55 -1.54
CA ARG A 365 5.87 -21.28 -1.70
C ARG A 365 6.49 -21.84 -2.98
N ASN A 366 5.88 -22.89 -3.53
CA ASN A 366 6.32 -23.57 -4.75
C ASN A 366 5.60 -23.04 -6.01
N ALA A 367 4.67 -22.09 -5.83
CA ALA A 367 3.93 -21.48 -6.92
C ALA A 367 4.88 -20.70 -7.84
N GLN A 368 4.70 -20.88 -9.14
CA GLN A 368 5.55 -20.25 -10.15
C GLN A 368 5.16 -18.79 -10.37
N PHE A 369 6.16 -17.92 -10.54
CA PHE A 369 5.93 -16.50 -10.81
C PHE A 369 5.18 -16.27 -12.14
N SER A 370 5.45 -17.09 -13.16
CA SER A 370 4.88 -16.96 -14.50
C SER A 370 3.37 -17.20 -14.55
N SER A 371 2.83 -18.02 -13.63
CA SER A 371 1.41 -18.34 -13.53
C SER A 371 0.69 -17.52 -12.46
N ALA A 372 1.39 -16.65 -11.72
CA ALA A 372 0.78 -15.86 -10.67
C ALA A 372 -0.12 -14.74 -11.25
N PRO A 373 -1.34 -14.52 -10.73
CA PRO A 373 -2.28 -13.53 -11.25
C PRO A 373 -1.93 -12.07 -10.86
N ILE A 374 -0.68 -11.64 -11.07
CA ILE A 374 -0.14 -10.35 -10.58
C ILE A 374 -0.83 -9.14 -11.24
N ARG A 375 -1.34 -9.29 -12.47
CA ARG A 375 -1.97 -8.22 -13.27
C ARG A 375 -3.42 -8.55 -13.63
N GLU A 376 -4.10 -9.25 -12.73
CA GLU A 376 -5.50 -9.66 -12.90
C GLU A 376 -6.45 -8.47 -13.06
N PHE A 377 -6.23 -7.39 -12.30
CA PHE A 377 -7.07 -6.20 -12.35
C PHE A 377 -6.35 -4.97 -12.93
N PRO A 378 -7.09 -4.01 -13.52
CA PRO A 378 -6.49 -2.88 -14.21
C PRO A 378 -5.87 -1.85 -13.27
N ASN A 379 -6.49 -1.60 -12.11
CA ASN A 379 -6.06 -0.55 -11.20
C ASN A 379 -4.96 -1.07 -10.28
N GLN A 380 -3.93 -0.24 -10.07
CA GLN A 380 -2.81 -0.58 -9.22
C GLN A 380 -2.19 0.67 -8.58
N GLN A 381 -1.74 0.53 -7.33
CA GLN A 381 -1.01 1.57 -6.61
C GLN A 381 0.04 0.92 -5.72
N GLU A 382 1.22 1.55 -5.64
CA GLU A 382 2.34 1.08 -4.83
C GLU A 382 2.46 1.90 -3.54
N PHE A 383 2.79 1.22 -2.44
CA PHE A 383 3.09 1.81 -1.14
C PHE A 383 4.41 1.25 -0.61
N TYR A 384 5.09 2.06 0.19
CA TYR A 384 6.32 1.69 0.88
C TYR A 384 5.98 1.25 2.31
N LEU A 385 6.54 0.11 2.73
CA LEU A 385 6.29 -0.53 4.03
C LEU A 385 7.51 -0.47 4.98
N GLY A 386 8.49 0.40 4.69
CA GLY A 386 9.68 0.54 5.51
C GLY A 386 10.90 -0.27 5.04
N GLU A 387 12.01 -0.01 5.73
CA GLU A 387 13.28 -0.70 5.61
C GLU A 387 13.39 -1.69 6.77
N HIS A 388 13.65 -2.96 6.45
CA HIS A 388 13.71 -4.05 7.42
C HIS A 388 15.09 -4.72 7.37
N ASP A 389 15.59 -5.11 8.53
CA ASP A 389 16.78 -5.97 8.63
C ASP A 389 16.42 -7.44 8.36
N ASP A 390 15.29 -7.88 8.91
CA ASP A 390 14.68 -9.19 8.70
C ASP A 390 13.27 -9.00 8.11
N PRO A 391 13.13 -8.91 6.76
CA PRO A 391 11.83 -8.75 6.10
C PRO A 391 10.85 -9.89 6.37
N GLU A 392 11.34 -11.09 6.73
CA GLU A 392 10.50 -12.26 6.96
C GLU A 392 9.58 -12.06 8.17
N ARG A 393 9.98 -11.25 9.16
CA ARG A 393 9.10 -10.81 10.25
C ARG A 393 7.88 -10.06 9.72
N LEU A 394 8.07 -9.06 8.84
CA LEU A 394 6.94 -8.35 8.26
C LEU A 394 6.07 -9.29 7.41
N MET A 395 6.70 -10.20 6.66
CA MET A 395 5.98 -11.21 5.89
C MET A 395 5.11 -12.12 6.77
N GLU A 396 5.56 -12.48 7.97
CA GLU A 396 4.75 -13.23 8.94
C GLU A 396 3.53 -12.42 9.42
N HIS A 397 3.68 -11.11 9.68
CA HIS A 397 2.54 -10.25 10.03
C HIS A 397 1.50 -10.17 8.91
N ILE A 398 1.96 -10.16 7.64
CA ILE A 398 1.10 -10.19 6.45
C ILE A 398 0.43 -11.57 6.34
N ASP A 399 1.20 -12.65 6.45
CA ASP A 399 0.71 -14.02 6.44
C ASP A 399 -0.40 -14.21 7.47
N LEU A 400 -0.28 -13.59 8.65
CA LEU A 400 -1.21 -13.68 9.80
C LEU A 400 -2.35 -12.64 9.81
N CYS A 401 -2.45 -11.75 8.80
CA CYS A 401 -3.46 -10.69 8.77
C CYS A 401 -4.91 -11.25 8.67
N PRO A 402 -5.84 -10.88 9.56
CA PRO A 402 -7.20 -11.43 9.58
C PRO A 402 -8.04 -11.10 8.33
N LEU A 403 -7.62 -10.11 7.55
CA LEU A 403 -8.32 -9.63 6.35
C LEU A 403 -7.82 -10.28 5.04
N LEU A 404 -6.78 -11.11 5.12
CA LEU A 404 -6.19 -11.84 3.99
C LEU A 404 -6.41 -13.34 4.18
N PHE A 405 -6.57 -14.08 3.08
CA PHE A 405 -6.60 -15.53 3.15
C PHE A 405 -5.25 -16.11 3.61
N ALA A 406 -5.29 -17.20 4.37
CA ALA A 406 -4.09 -17.91 4.83
C ALA A 406 -3.38 -18.70 3.72
N ILE A 407 -4.05 -18.92 2.58
CA ILE A 407 -3.50 -19.60 1.41
C ILE A 407 -3.24 -18.52 0.34
N PRO A 408 -2.02 -17.93 0.28
CA PRO A 408 -1.68 -16.96 -0.76
C PRO A 408 -1.57 -17.63 -2.13
N HIS A 409 -1.62 -16.81 -3.18
CA HIS A 409 -1.40 -17.28 -4.56
C HIS A 409 0.05 -17.71 -4.75
N MET A 410 0.99 -16.92 -4.23
CA MET A 410 2.42 -17.13 -4.29
C MET A 410 3.09 -16.57 -3.03
N ARG A 411 4.11 -17.25 -2.50
CA ARG A 411 4.92 -16.80 -1.36
C ARG A 411 6.39 -17.07 -1.64
N THR A 412 7.26 -16.12 -1.35
CA THR A 412 8.71 -16.34 -1.39
C THR A 412 9.30 -16.03 -0.02
N VAL A 413 9.95 -17.03 0.59
CA VAL A 413 10.67 -16.86 1.87
C VAL A 413 11.95 -16.07 1.60
N VAL A 414 12.17 -15.01 2.36
CA VAL A 414 13.34 -14.13 2.17
C VAL A 414 14.46 -14.56 3.11
N ASP A 415 15.36 -15.40 2.61
CA ASP A 415 16.57 -15.80 3.33
C ASP A 415 17.77 -15.02 2.80
N LEU A 416 18.20 -13.98 3.52
CA LEU A 416 19.28 -13.09 3.12
C LEU A 416 20.66 -13.79 3.07
N HIS A 417 20.79 -14.95 3.71
CA HIS A 417 22.02 -15.73 3.76
C HIS A 417 22.10 -16.75 2.63
N ALA A 418 21.00 -16.99 1.91
CA ALA A 418 21.03 -17.83 0.72
C ALA A 418 21.80 -17.13 -0.41
N GLU A 419 22.65 -17.89 -1.12
CA GLU A 419 23.53 -17.38 -2.20
C GLU A 419 22.78 -16.57 -3.26
N HIS A 420 21.55 -16.97 -3.57
CA HIS A 420 20.70 -16.34 -4.59
C HIS A 420 19.84 -15.18 -4.06
N MET A 421 19.97 -14.81 -2.78
CA MET A 421 19.18 -13.75 -2.12
C MET A 421 20.05 -12.75 -1.35
N THR A 422 21.38 -12.88 -1.37
CA THR A 422 22.27 -11.92 -0.72
C THR A 422 22.15 -10.52 -1.36
N PRO A 423 21.82 -9.47 -0.59
CA PRO A 423 21.66 -8.13 -1.13
C PRO A 423 23.01 -7.55 -1.57
N THR A 424 23.08 -7.07 -2.80
CA THR A 424 24.30 -6.44 -3.36
C THR A 424 23.93 -5.30 -4.32
N VAL A 425 24.94 -4.52 -4.75
CA VAL A 425 24.72 -3.42 -5.72
C VAL A 425 24.10 -3.91 -7.03
N THR A 426 24.48 -5.10 -7.50
CA THR A 426 23.85 -5.78 -8.64
C THR A 426 22.99 -6.94 -8.13
N GLY A 427 22.27 -6.71 -7.02
CA GLY A 427 21.57 -7.75 -6.26
C GLY A 427 20.61 -8.60 -7.08
N PRO A 428 20.16 -9.72 -6.49
CA PRO A 428 19.45 -10.79 -7.19
C PRO A 428 18.09 -10.36 -7.76
N GLY A 429 17.55 -9.24 -7.29
CA GLY A 429 16.32 -8.65 -7.80
C GLY A 429 15.32 -8.43 -6.67
N VAL A 430 14.17 -9.11 -6.77
CA VAL A 430 13.00 -8.92 -5.91
C VAL A 430 12.44 -10.26 -5.48
N ALA A 431 12.25 -10.46 -4.17
CA ALA A 431 11.44 -11.56 -3.67
C ALA A 431 9.97 -11.14 -3.61
N THR A 432 9.07 -11.95 -4.15
CA THR A 432 7.69 -11.53 -4.42
C THR A 432 6.67 -12.47 -3.80
N SER A 433 5.67 -11.91 -3.11
CA SER A 433 4.55 -12.66 -2.55
C SER A 433 3.22 -12.02 -2.95
N LEU A 434 2.19 -12.83 -3.17
CA LEU A 434 0.90 -12.38 -3.68
C LEU A 434 -0.24 -12.91 -2.81
N TYR A 435 -0.87 -12.00 -2.07
CA TYR A 435 -1.98 -12.28 -1.17
C TYR A 435 -3.31 -11.81 -1.76
N ARG A 436 -4.39 -12.42 -1.28
CA ARG A 436 -5.77 -12.10 -1.67
C ARG A 436 -6.54 -11.63 -0.45
N CYS A 437 -7.21 -10.47 -0.57
CA CYS A 437 -8.15 -9.99 0.44
C CYS A 437 -9.40 -10.86 0.45
N ILE A 438 -9.95 -11.12 1.65
CA ILE A 438 -11.08 -12.03 1.83
C ILE A 438 -12.35 -11.49 1.17
N TYR A 439 -12.62 -10.19 1.32
CA TYR A 439 -13.91 -9.61 0.98
C TYR A 439 -13.93 -9.12 -0.47
N SER A 440 -13.05 -8.17 -0.81
CA SER A 440 -13.02 -7.53 -2.13
C SER A 440 -12.30 -8.31 -3.22
N LYS A 441 -11.62 -9.41 -2.86
CA LYS A 441 -10.75 -10.18 -3.76
C LYS A 441 -9.60 -9.36 -4.38
N THR A 442 -9.32 -8.19 -3.82
CA THR A 442 -8.13 -7.38 -4.14
C THR A 442 -6.85 -8.15 -3.86
N LEU A 443 -5.83 -7.88 -4.67
CA LEU A 443 -4.50 -8.46 -4.52
C LEU A 443 -3.55 -7.52 -3.79
N LEU A 444 -2.77 -8.07 -2.86
CA LEU A 444 -1.61 -7.41 -2.28
C LEU A 444 -0.35 -8.11 -2.78
N PHE A 445 0.36 -7.47 -3.70
CA PHE A 445 1.61 -7.96 -4.25
C PHE A 445 2.79 -7.33 -3.53
N VAL A 446 3.35 -8.07 -2.58
CA VAL A 446 4.45 -7.63 -1.70
C VAL A 446 5.78 -7.91 -2.39
N GLN A 447 6.67 -6.92 -2.36
CA GLN A 447 7.93 -6.89 -3.09
C GLN A 447 9.06 -6.50 -2.15
N VAL A 448 9.92 -7.47 -1.81
CA VAL A 448 11.14 -7.22 -1.02
C VAL A 448 12.30 -7.02 -1.99
N GLN A 449 12.85 -5.81 -2.01
CA GLN A 449 13.83 -5.39 -3.02
C GLN A 449 15.27 -5.62 -2.50
N LEU A 450 15.87 -6.74 -2.92
CA LEU A 450 17.23 -7.16 -2.52
C LEU A 450 18.33 -6.53 -3.40
N SER A 451 17.94 -5.68 -4.36
CA SER A 451 18.83 -5.02 -5.31
C SER A 451 18.93 -3.51 -5.12
N ALA A 452 18.40 -2.97 -4.00
CA ALA A 452 18.39 -1.53 -3.71
C ALA A 452 19.75 -0.96 -3.25
N GLU A 453 20.70 -1.82 -2.87
CA GLU A 453 21.98 -1.44 -2.28
C GLU A 453 22.83 -0.52 -3.16
N VAL A 454 23.44 0.50 -2.57
CA VAL A 454 24.36 1.42 -3.27
C VAL A 454 25.80 1.30 -2.79
N LYS A 455 26.06 0.40 -1.83
CA LYS A 455 27.36 0.18 -1.19
C LYS A 455 28.18 -0.82 -1.99
N LEU A 456 29.33 -0.39 -2.50
CA LEU A 456 30.21 -1.28 -3.24
C LEU A 456 30.78 -2.39 -2.33
N PRO A 457 30.94 -3.62 -2.84
CA PRO A 457 31.54 -4.71 -2.06
C PRO A 457 33.01 -4.40 -1.71
N PRO A 458 33.57 -5.01 -0.66
CA PRO A 458 34.98 -4.87 -0.32
C PRO A 458 35.88 -5.29 -1.49
N GLN A 459 36.96 -4.55 -1.72
CA GLN A 459 37.98 -4.95 -2.69
C GLN A 459 38.89 -6.05 -2.14
N ASP A 460 39.07 -6.10 -0.82
CA ASP A 460 39.78 -7.16 -0.10
C ASP A 460 38.81 -7.85 0.88
N PRO A 461 38.10 -8.90 0.43
CA PRO A 461 37.18 -9.65 1.27
C PRO A 461 37.87 -10.34 2.45
N GLU A 462 39.15 -10.70 2.34
CA GLU A 462 39.88 -11.38 3.41
C GLU A 462 40.10 -10.43 4.59
N ALA A 463 40.55 -9.19 4.32
CA ALA A 463 40.72 -8.17 5.34
C ALA A 463 39.36 -7.75 5.96
N PHE A 464 38.32 -7.60 5.14
CA PHE A 464 36.98 -7.30 5.64
C PHE A 464 36.45 -8.41 6.55
N ASN A 465 36.57 -9.67 6.12
CA ASN A 465 36.16 -10.81 6.92
C ASN A 465 36.98 -10.91 8.21
N PHE A 466 38.30 -10.68 8.16
CA PHE A 466 39.14 -10.67 9.36
C PHE A 466 38.67 -9.63 10.39
N LEU A 467 38.31 -8.41 9.94
CA LEU A 467 37.83 -7.35 10.83
C LEU A 467 36.46 -7.64 11.46
N TRP A 468 35.57 -8.32 10.73
CA TRP A 468 34.18 -8.55 11.16
C TRP A 468 33.91 -9.96 11.69
N LYS A 469 34.89 -10.87 11.69
CA LYS A 469 34.70 -12.28 12.07
C LYS A 469 34.36 -12.46 13.55
N ASP A 470 34.99 -11.69 14.40
CA ASP A 470 34.91 -11.75 15.86
C ASP A 470 34.07 -10.60 16.46
N SER A 471 33.47 -9.75 15.61
CA SER A 471 32.55 -8.72 16.06
C SER A 471 31.23 -9.35 16.54
N GLU A 472 30.89 -9.15 17.81
CA GLU A 472 29.60 -9.54 18.38
C GLU A 472 28.47 -8.55 18.04
N VAL A 473 28.83 -7.41 17.45
CA VAL A 473 27.92 -6.33 17.09
C VAL A 473 27.87 -6.20 15.58
N VAL A 474 26.66 -6.32 15.02
CA VAL A 474 26.40 -6.24 13.59
C VAL A 474 25.42 -5.08 13.34
N PRO A 475 25.70 -4.17 12.38
CA PRO A 475 24.76 -3.11 12.04
C PRO A 475 23.56 -3.64 11.25
N LYS A 476 22.38 -3.03 11.43
CA LYS A 476 21.15 -3.38 10.71
C LYS A 476 21.26 -3.14 9.21
N LEU A 477 20.75 -4.08 8.43
CA LEU A 477 20.48 -3.93 7.01
C LEU A 477 19.25 -3.02 6.78
N ARG A 478 19.20 -2.40 5.60
CA ARG A 478 18.11 -1.53 5.17
C ARG A 478 17.48 -2.09 3.90
N ILE A 479 16.66 -3.13 4.04
CA ILE A 479 16.00 -3.77 2.90
C ILE A 479 14.59 -3.22 2.75
N PRO A 480 14.30 -2.49 1.66
CA PRO A 480 13.00 -1.87 1.49
C PRO A 480 11.95 -2.88 1.03
N VAL A 481 10.77 -2.78 1.63
CA VAL A 481 9.59 -3.58 1.27
C VAL A 481 8.53 -2.66 0.68
N PHE A 482 7.97 -3.07 -0.46
CA PHE A 482 6.86 -2.39 -1.11
C PHE A 482 5.66 -3.31 -1.19
N VAL A 483 4.48 -2.74 -1.34
CA VAL A 483 3.27 -3.47 -1.71
C VAL A 483 2.57 -2.77 -2.84
N ARG A 484 2.21 -3.53 -3.87
CA ARG A 484 1.31 -3.11 -4.92
C ARG A 484 -0.08 -3.65 -4.62
N VAL A 485 -1.02 -2.75 -4.36
CA VAL A 485 -2.45 -3.08 -4.28
C VAL A 485 -2.97 -3.14 -5.70
N VAL A 486 -3.63 -4.24 -6.09
CA VAL A 486 -4.21 -4.43 -7.44
C VAL A 486 -5.68 -4.79 -7.30
N TRP A 487 -6.58 -3.93 -7.80
CA TRP A 487 -8.02 -4.01 -7.52
C TRP A 487 -8.87 -3.80 -8.78
N PRO A 488 -10.09 -4.39 -8.84
CA PRO A 488 -11.03 -4.20 -9.94
C PRO A 488 -11.58 -2.77 -9.98
N THR A 489 -12.02 -2.33 -11.15
CA THR A 489 -12.84 -1.12 -11.25
C THR A 489 -14.14 -1.35 -10.47
N ASN A 490 -14.38 -0.52 -9.45
CA ASN A 490 -15.48 -0.64 -8.53
C ASN A 490 -16.06 0.75 -8.24
N GLU A 491 -17.35 0.80 -7.91
CA GLU A 491 -18.04 2.06 -7.59
C GLU A 491 -18.41 2.13 -6.11
N ARG A 492 -18.68 0.97 -5.49
CA ARG A 492 -19.29 0.89 -4.15
C ARG A 492 -18.43 0.13 -3.16
N MET A 493 -17.56 -0.78 -3.60
CA MET A 493 -16.67 -1.55 -2.71
C MET A 493 -15.67 -0.67 -1.95
N SER A 494 -15.30 0.49 -2.52
CA SER A 494 -14.45 1.52 -1.91
C SER A 494 -15.21 2.51 -1.01
N GLY A 495 -16.54 2.41 -0.93
CA GLY A 495 -17.38 3.35 -0.17
C GLY A 495 -17.54 4.72 -0.85
N GLY A 496 -17.51 4.76 -2.19
CA GLY A 496 -17.74 5.98 -2.99
C GLY A 496 -16.62 7.03 -2.87
N GLY A 497 -15.42 6.62 -2.47
CA GLY A 497 -14.21 7.45 -2.37
C GLY A 497 -14.18 8.51 -1.28
N TYR A 498 -15.31 9.02 -0.80
CA TYR A 498 -15.34 9.91 0.36
C TYR A 498 -14.78 9.24 1.61
N LEU A 499 -15.07 7.94 1.79
CA LEU A 499 -14.62 7.14 2.91
C LEU A 499 -13.08 7.12 2.99
N LEU A 500 -12.41 6.78 1.88
CA LEU A 500 -10.95 6.78 1.81
C LEU A 500 -10.33 8.17 1.87
N ARG A 501 -10.98 9.21 1.33
CA ARG A 501 -10.52 10.60 1.53
C ARG A 501 -10.55 11.01 2.99
N ARG A 502 -11.53 10.55 3.77
CA ARG A 502 -11.57 10.76 5.23
C ARG A 502 -10.46 9.97 5.91
N PHE A 503 -10.29 8.70 5.55
CA PHE A 503 -9.24 7.85 6.10
C PHE A 503 -7.83 8.41 5.86
N ASN A 504 -7.54 8.85 4.63
CA ASN A 504 -6.29 9.54 4.28
C ASN A 504 -6.05 10.80 5.11
N ARG A 505 -7.10 11.54 5.48
CA ARG A 505 -6.95 12.74 6.33
C ARG A 505 -6.64 12.37 7.78
N TYR A 506 -7.25 11.31 8.31
CA TYR A 506 -7.02 10.87 9.69
C TYR A 506 -5.64 10.24 9.88
N PHE A 507 -5.26 9.34 8.98
CA PHE A 507 -4.00 8.57 9.10
C PHE A 507 -2.87 9.14 8.25
N LYS A 508 -3.09 10.29 7.60
CA LYS A 508 -2.12 10.94 6.69
C LYS A 508 -1.61 10.02 5.57
N THR A 509 -2.42 9.04 5.17
CA THR A 509 -2.13 8.07 4.11
C THR A 509 -2.49 8.60 2.71
N GLU A 510 -2.19 7.81 1.68
CA GLU A 510 -2.27 8.23 0.28
C GLU A 510 -3.08 7.27 -0.60
N PHE A 511 -4.07 6.58 -0.05
CA PHE A 511 -4.90 5.65 -0.83
C PHE A 511 -5.67 6.36 -1.94
N ALA A 512 -5.68 5.76 -3.14
CA ALA A 512 -6.59 6.17 -4.20
C ALA A 512 -8.06 6.02 -3.73
N PRO A 513 -8.97 6.91 -4.16
CA PRO A 513 -10.35 6.92 -3.66
C PRO A 513 -11.14 5.64 -4.01
N ASP A 514 -10.70 4.87 -4.99
CA ASP A 514 -11.34 3.66 -5.49
C ASP A 514 -10.73 2.36 -4.93
N ILE A 515 -9.75 2.44 -4.03
CA ILE A 515 -9.21 1.25 -3.35
C ILE A 515 -10.31 0.60 -2.48
N PRO A 516 -10.46 -0.73 -2.51
CA PRO A 516 -11.39 -1.39 -1.60
C PRO A 516 -11.02 -1.24 -0.12
N VAL A 517 -12.03 -1.07 0.72
CA VAL A 517 -11.86 -0.72 2.15
C VAL A 517 -11.11 -1.78 2.95
N ASP A 518 -11.25 -3.04 2.58
CA ASP A 518 -10.58 -4.17 3.25
C ASP A 518 -9.07 -4.19 2.99
N ALA A 519 -8.63 -3.87 1.77
CA ALA A 519 -7.22 -3.77 1.42
C ALA A 519 -6.53 -2.61 2.16
N ALA A 520 -7.18 -1.44 2.22
CA ALA A 520 -6.67 -0.30 2.98
C ALA A 520 -6.57 -0.62 4.48
N MET A 521 -7.59 -1.29 5.03
CA MET A 521 -7.60 -1.69 6.44
C MET A 521 -6.58 -2.79 6.75
N ALA A 522 -6.37 -3.75 5.83
CA ALA A 522 -5.36 -4.80 5.96
C ALA A 522 -3.96 -4.21 6.06
N LEU A 523 -3.62 -3.25 5.19
CA LEU A 523 -2.33 -2.58 5.24
C LEU A 523 -2.15 -1.77 6.53
N LEU A 524 -3.16 -0.99 6.95
CA LEU A 524 -3.06 -0.26 8.22
C LEU A 524 -2.89 -1.21 9.41
N TYR A 525 -3.65 -2.31 9.45
CA TYR A 525 -3.57 -3.32 10.52
C TYR A 525 -2.18 -3.93 10.59
N VAL A 526 -1.64 -4.40 9.46
CA VAL A 526 -0.29 -5.01 9.39
C VAL A 526 0.77 -4.02 9.85
N MET A 527 0.74 -2.79 9.34
CA MET A 527 1.74 -1.78 9.66
C MET A 527 1.67 -1.33 11.12
N GLN A 528 0.46 -1.27 11.71
CA GLN A 528 0.30 -1.03 13.13
C GLN A 528 0.82 -2.19 13.97
N TRP A 529 0.50 -3.42 13.59
CA TRP A 529 0.93 -4.59 14.34
C TRP A 529 2.45 -4.76 14.31
N ALA A 530 3.07 -4.50 13.16
CA ALA A 530 4.52 -4.52 13.01
C ALA A 530 5.24 -3.31 13.66
N GLY A 531 4.51 -2.27 14.09
CA GLY A 531 5.10 -1.07 14.70
C GLY A 531 5.76 -0.11 13.69
N HIS A 532 5.37 -0.15 12.42
CA HIS A 532 5.98 0.59 11.31
C HIS A 532 5.01 1.58 10.64
N VAL A 533 4.03 2.11 11.36
CA VAL A 533 3.04 3.05 10.78
C VAL A 533 3.69 4.31 10.21
N ASP A 534 4.75 4.83 10.85
CA ASP A 534 5.47 6.01 10.36
C ASP A 534 6.28 5.74 9.08
N ASP A 535 6.58 4.47 8.81
CA ASP A 535 7.21 3.99 7.58
C ASP A 535 6.20 3.68 6.46
N PHE A 536 4.90 3.63 6.78
CA PHE A 536 3.86 3.37 5.79
C PHE A 536 3.55 4.62 4.95
N LEU A 537 4.21 4.73 3.80
CA LEU A 537 4.21 5.95 2.99
C LEU A 537 3.81 5.71 1.54
N GLY A 538 3.17 6.73 0.95
CA GLY A 538 3.00 6.84 -0.50
C GLY A 538 4.06 7.75 -1.13
N VAL A 539 3.74 8.26 -2.32
CA VAL A 539 4.63 9.14 -3.10
C VAL A 539 4.94 10.44 -2.35
N ARG A 540 3.95 11.10 -1.75
CA ARG A 540 4.15 12.39 -1.06
C ARG A 540 4.99 12.22 0.20
N GLY A 541 4.74 11.17 0.98
CA GLY A 541 5.55 10.79 2.13
C GLY A 541 7.01 10.53 1.74
N MET A 542 7.24 9.79 0.64
CA MET A 542 8.59 9.53 0.15
C MET A 542 9.29 10.79 -0.37
N ARG A 543 8.57 11.69 -1.07
CA ARG A 543 9.10 13.02 -1.44
C ARG A 543 9.54 13.83 -0.22
N ARG A 544 8.75 13.78 0.87
CA ARG A 544 9.11 14.45 2.13
C ARG A 544 10.38 13.86 2.75
N ARG A 545 10.48 12.53 2.86
CA ARG A 545 11.70 11.85 3.35
C ARG A 545 12.93 12.19 2.52
N LEU A 546 12.78 12.25 1.19
CA LEU A 546 13.88 12.66 0.31
C LEU A 546 14.28 14.12 0.58
N GLY A 547 13.32 15.03 0.77
CA GLY A 547 13.58 16.42 1.18
C GLY A 547 14.34 16.51 2.50
N GLU A 548 13.90 15.75 3.52
CA GLU A 548 14.55 15.67 4.83
C GLU A 548 15.98 15.11 4.75
N LEU A 549 16.21 14.07 3.94
CA LEU A 549 17.56 13.53 3.68
C LEU A 549 18.47 14.55 2.99
N LEU A 550 17.94 15.33 2.03
CA LEU A 550 18.69 16.39 1.39
C LEU A 550 19.05 17.51 2.37
N LEU A 551 18.14 17.88 3.29
CA LEU A 551 18.45 18.81 4.38
C LEU A 551 19.53 18.23 5.32
N ALA A 552 19.45 16.94 5.66
CA ALA A 552 20.45 16.28 6.49
C ALA A 552 21.84 16.30 5.83
N SER A 553 21.91 16.14 4.49
CA SER A 553 23.17 16.17 3.74
C SER A 553 23.87 17.53 3.70
N GLN A 554 23.14 18.62 4.02
CA GLN A 554 23.72 19.97 4.13
C GLN A 554 24.39 20.20 5.49
N LYS A 555 24.09 19.36 6.49
CA LYS A 555 24.72 19.40 7.82
C LYS A 555 25.93 18.44 7.84
N ALA A 556 26.86 18.70 8.75
CA ALA A 556 28.02 17.83 8.92
C ALA A 556 27.58 16.44 9.42
N GLU A 557 27.96 15.38 8.71
CA GLU A 557 27.63 14.01 9.08
C GLU A 557 28.41 13.57 10.34
N GLN A 558 27.74 12.90 11.26
CA GLN A 558 28.37 12.36 12.45
C GLN A 558 29.33 11.20 12.09
N PRO A 559 30.50 11.09 12.75
CA PRO A 559 31.45 10.02 12.46
C PRO A 559 30.91 8.65 12.90
N LYS A 560 30.75 7.73 11.94
CA LYS A 560 30.41 6.30 12.12
C LYS A 560 31.53 5.51 12.79
N LEU A 561 31.38 4.20 13.09
CA LEU A 561 32.39 3.38 13.79
C LEU A 561 33.82 3.60 13.26
N TYR A 562 34.01 3.46 11.94
CA TYR A 562 35.24 3.81 11.22
C TYR A 562 34.92 4.41 9.85
N PRO A 563 35.83 5.21 9.25
CA PRO A 563 35.64 5.73 7.90
C PRO A 563 35.75 4.61 6.86
N ALA A 564 34.80 4.57 5.92
CA ALA A 564 34.79 3.57 4.86
C ALA A 564 35.94 3.77 3.86
N THR A 565 36.63 2.68 3.51
CA THR A 565 37.59 2.63 2.39
C THR A 565 37.09 1.67 1.31
N ARG A 566 37.73 1.65 0.15
CA ARG A 566 37.35 0.71 -0.93
C ARG A 566 37.75 -0.73 -0.60
N GLU A 567 38.82 -0.90 0.20
CA GLU A 567 39.31 -2.18 0.71
C GLU A 567 38.35 -2.72 1.77
N ILE A 568 38.06 -1.90 2.78
CA ILE A 568 37.21 -2.24 3.92
C ILE A 568 36.10 -1.17 4.03
N PRO A 569 34.94 -1.37 3.37
CA PRO A 569 33.81 -0.47 3.50
C PRO A 569 33.18 -0.60 4.89
N ASN A 570 32.68 0.49 5.45
CA ASN A 570 31.86 0.42 6.67
C ASN A 570 30.47 -0.09 6.30
N PRO A 571 29.92 -1.17 6.90
CA PRO A 571 28.57 -1.65 6.63
C PRO A 571 27.44 -0.71 7.07
N GLU A 572 27.69 0.24 7.98
CA GLU A 572 26.70 1.24 8.40
C GLU A 572 26.31 2.20 7.27
N TYR A 573 25.01 2.49 7.13
CA TYR A 573 24.50 3.38 6.08
C TYR A 573 24.80 4.86 6.36
N THR A 574 25.36 5.54 5.38
CA THR A 574 25.62 7.00 5.39
C THR A 574 24.47 7.80 4.78
N ILE A 575 24.43 9.11 5.02
CA ILE A 575 23.38 9.98 4.44
C ILE A 575 23.35 9.90 2.91
N PRO A 576 24.48 9.97 2.17
CA PRO A 576 24.48 9.81 0.71
C PRO A 576 23.93 8.47 0.22
N GLU A 577 24.21 7.38 0.95
CA GLU A 577 23.70 6.05 0.62
C GLU A 577 22.18 6.00 0.81
N ARG A 578 21.67 6.52 1.93
CA ARG A 578 20.22 6.63 2.20
C ARG A 578 19.51 7.49 1.16
N ILE A 579 20.09 8.61 0.71
CA ILE A 579 19.56 9.41 -0.40
C ILE A 579 19.48 8.57 -1.67
N GLY A 580 20.56 7.89 -2.06
CA GLY A 580 20.59 7.04 -3.24
C GLY A 580 19.53 5.92 -3.20
N MET A 581 19.30 5.33 -2.03
CA MET A 581 18.23 4.34 -1.83
C MET A 581 16.84 4.98 -1.92
N HIS A 582 16.58 6.10 -1.26
CA HIS A 582 15.26 6.75 -1.26
C HIS A 582 14.86 7.34 -2.63
N ILE A 583 15.82 7.70 -3.49
CA ILE A 583 15.54 8.04 -4.90
C ILE A 583 15.04 6.79 -5.66
N GLN A 584 15.63 5.62 -5.41
CA GLN A 584 15.13 4.36 -5.97
C GLN A 584 13.73 4.04 -5.46
N TYR A 585 13.46 4.30 -4.17
CA TYR A 585 12.14 4.03 -3.59
C TYR A 585 11.07 4.93 -4.21
N LEU A 586 11.39 6.21 -4.41
CA LEU A 586 10.48 7.14 -5.08
C LEU A 586 10.20 6.72 -6.54
N ALA A 587 11.21 6.21 -7.24
CA ALA A 587 11.05 5.66 -8.58
C ALA A 587 10.15 4.41 -8.58
N GLN A 588 10.33 3.53 -7.60
CA GLN A 588 9.52 2.32 -7.43
C GLN A 588 8.05 2.69 -7.20
N LEU A 589 7.76 3.70 -6.36
CA LEU A 589 6.41 4.22 -6.13
C LEU A 589 5.75 4.90 -7.34
N ARG A 590 6.40 4.89 -8.51
CA ARG A 590 5.91 5.42 -9.79
C ARG A 590 5.62 6.92 -9.74
N ASP A 591 6.50 7.66 -9.11
CA ASP A 591 6.44 9.12 -9.09
C ASP A 591 6.50 9.68 -10.53
N PRO A 592 5.52 10.51 -10.95
CA PRO A 592 5.49 11.08 -12.31
C PRO A 592 6.65 12.04 -12.60
N ASP A 593 7.21 12.66 -11.56
CA ASP A 593 8.28 13.66 -11.61
C ASP A 593 9.66 13.05 -11.29
N ILE A 594 9.79 11.71 -11.29
CA ILE A 594 11.05 11.07 -10.92
C ILE A 594 12.21 11.47 -11.85
N SER A 595 11.97 11.57 -13.16
CA SER A 595 13.01 11.95 -14.13
C SER A 595 13.50 13.37 -13.88
N SER A 596 12.59 14.33 -13.66
CA SER A 596 12.95 15.72 -13.37
C SER A 596 13.61 15.87 -12.00
N THR A 597 13.31 14.99 -11.05
CA THR A 597 13.98 14.92 -9.75
C THR A 597 15.42 14.43 -9.90
N ILE A 598 15.65 13.39 -10.70
CA ILE A 598 17.00 12.90 -11.02
C ILE A 598 17.82 13.98 -11.72
N ASP A 599 17.28 14.63 -12.76
CA ASP A 599 17.99 15.67 -13.52
C ASP A 599 18.44 16.84 -12.65
N ARG A 600 17.62 17.21 -11.65
CA ARG A 600 17.94 18.28 -10.69
C ARG A 600 19.01 17.87 -9.68
N LEU A 601 19.01 16.61 -9.26
CA LEU A 601 19.94 16.11 -8.23
C LEU A 601 21.31 15.74 -8.78
N LEU A 602 21.37 15.25 -10.02
CA LEU A 602 22.58 14.68 -10.61
C LEU A 602 23.81 15.61 -10.59
N PRO A 603 23.71 16.93 -10.89
CA PRO A 603 24.89 17.81 -10.99
C PRO A 603 25.68 17.96 -9.69
N SER A 604 25.00 17.88 -8.54
CA SER A 604 25.61 18.02 -7.20
C SER A 604 25.70 16.70 -6.43
N ALA A 605 25.29 15.59 -7.03
CA ALA A 605 25.20 14.29 -6.37
C ALA A 605 26.57 13.64 -6.16
N SER A 606 26.76 12.99 -5.02
CA SER A 606 27.92 12.11 -4.75
C SER A 606 27.76 10.75 -5.44
N ALA A 607 28.82 9.93 -5.48
CA ALA A 607 28.81 8.66 -6.22
C ALA A 607 27.68 7.68 -5.80
N PRO A 608 27.39 7.45 -4.50
CA PRO A 608 26.26 6.59 -4.09
C PRO A 608 24.90 7.15 -4.54
N VAL A 609 24.75 8.48 -4.52
CA VAL A 609 23.53 9.15 -4.99
C VAL A 609 23.38 8.98 -6.51
N ARG A 610 24.47 9.12 -7.29
CA ARG A 610 24.44 8.88 -8.74
C ARG A 610 24.13 7.42 -9.09
N MET A 611 24.64 6.45 -8.32
CA MET A 611 24.25 5.03 -8.43
C MET A 611 22.75 4.85 -8.17
N GLY A 612 22.22 5.47 -7.12
CA GLY A 612 20.79 5.52 -6.83
C GLY A 612 19.98 6.11 -7.99
N CYS A 613 20.42 7.23 -8.56
CA CYS A 613 19.81 7.85 -9.74
C CYS A 613 19.83 6.93 -10.96
N ALA A 614 20.94 6.22 -11.21
CA ALA A 614 21.04 5.28 -12.31
C ALA A 614 20.03 4.13 -12.15
N LYS A 615 19.95 3.53 -10.95
CA LYS A 615 18.97 2.49 -10.64
C LYS A 615 17.52 3.00 -10.73
N ALA A 616 17.25 4.18 -10.22
CA ALA A 616 15.95 4.83 -10.31
C ALA A 616 15.53 5.08 -11.78
N ALA A 617 16.45 5.51 -12.64
CA ALA A 617 16.19 5.66 -14.07
C ALA A 617 15.86 4.32 -14.75
N LEU A 618 16.52 3.23 -14.35
CA LEU A 618 16.19 1.88 -14.82
C LEU A 618 14.81 1.41 -14.34
N ILE A 619 14.48 1.62 -13.06
CA ILE A 619 13.17 1.28 -12.48
C ILE A 619 12.05 2.04 -13.20
N ALA A 620 12.25 3.33 -13.47
CA ALA A 620 11.30 4.17 -14.21
C ALA A 620 11.23 3.84 -15.72
N GLY A 621 12.13 3.00 -16.24
CA GLY A 621 12.20 2.64 -17.66
C GLY A 621 12.74 3.74 -18.57
N ASN A 622 13.43 4.76 -18.03
CA ASN A 622 14.04 5.84 -18.79
C ASN A 622 15.48 5.47 -19.17
N ARG A 623 15.61 4.69 -20.26
CA ARG A 623 16.89 4.19 -20.78
C ARG A 623 17.85 5.29 -21.23
N GLU A 624 17.31 6.41 -21.71
CA GLU A 624 18.08 7.56 -22.20
C GLU A 624 18.74 8.27 -21.01
N LEU A 625 17.96 8.55 -19.96
CA LEU A 625 18.46 9.12 -18.71
C LEU A 625 19.48 8.19 -18.05
N PHE A 626 19.24 6.88 -18.03
CA PHE A 626 20.23 5.93 -17.53
C PHE A 626 21.57 6.02 -18.30
N ARG A 627 21.53 6.04 -19.64
CA ARG A 627 22.75 6.19 -20.45
C ARG A 627 23.46 7.51 -20.12
N TYR A 628 22.70 8.60 -20.01
CA TYR A 628 23.26 9.92 -19.65
C TYR A 628 24.00 9.85 -18.31
N VAL A 629 23.37 9.32 -17.26
CA VAL A 629 23.98 9.14 -15.94
C VAL A 629 25.27 8.33 -16.03
N VAL A 630 25.26 7.18 -16.70
CA VAL A 630 26.45 6.32 -16.83
C VAL A 630 27.58 6.98 -17.62
N SER A 631 27.25 7.69 -18.69
CA SER A 631 28.25 8.41 -19.51
C SER A 631 28.83 9.64 -18.81
N SER A 632 28.08 10.25 -17.89
CA SER A 632 28.55 11.36 -17.06
C SER A 632 29.34 10.90 -15.82
N GLU A 633 29.23 9.63 -15.45
CA GLU A 633 29.95 9.06 -14.30
C GLU A 633 31.45 8.99 -14.62
N PRO A 634 32.32 9.49 -13.73
CA PRO A 634 33.77 9.32 -13.88
C PRO A 634 34.18 7.83 -13.94
N PRO A 635 35.26 7.50 -14.67
CA PRO A 635 35.78 6.14 -14.71
C PRO A 635 36.13 5.60 -13.32
N GLY A 636 35.59 4.44 -12.97
CA GLY A 636 35.85 3.79 -11.69
C GLY A 636 34.91 2.61 -11.43
N ARG A 637 35.04 2.00 -10.23
CA ARG A 637 34.20 0.86 -9.82
C ARG A 637 32.71 1.21 -9.88
N MET A 638 32.32 2.43 -9.52
CA MET A 638 30.91 2.83 -9.56
C MET A 638 30.33 2.74 -10.99
N GLN A 639 31.01 3.32 -11.98
CA GLN A 639 30.61 3.22 -13.39
C GLN A 639 30.63 1.75 -13.88
N GLU A 640 31.63 0.97 -13.47
CA GLU A 640 31.70 -0.46 -13.80
C GLU A 640 30.46 -1.21 -13.32
N TYR A 641 30.08 -1.04 -12.04
CA TYR A 641 28.87 -1.67 -11.48
C TYR A 641 27.60 -1.12 -12.13
N MET A 642 27.50 0.18 -12.41
CA MET A 642 26.35 0.75 -13.13
C MET A 642 26.17 0.08 -14.50
N THR A 643 27.26 -0.14 -15.24
CA THR A 643 27.16 -0.83 -16.53
C THR A 643 26.76 -2.30 -16.38
N LYS A 644 27.09 -2.95 -15.26
CA LYS A 644 26.70 -4.35 -14.97
C LYS A 644 25.21 -4.49 -14.60
N LEU A 645 24.53 -3.42 -14.16
CA LEU A 645 23.11 -3.46 -13.80
C LEU A 645 22.18 -3.87 -14.95
N VAL A 646 22.57 -3.59 -16.20
CA VAL A 646 21.72 -3.78 -17.37
C VAL A 646 22.33 -4.75 -18.37
N ARG A 647 21.47 -5.56 -18.99
CA ARG A 647 21.84 -6.33 -20.18
C ARG A 647 22.14 -5.36 -21.32
N LYS A 648 23.40 -5.36 -21.77
CA LYS A 648 23.93 -4.46 -22.81
C LYS A 648 24.65 -5.23 -23.90
N ARG A 649 24.77 -4.62 -25.08
CA ARG A 649 25.51 -5.18 -26.22
C ARG A 649 27.03 -5.06 -25.98
N LYS A 650 27.52 -3.85 -25.74
CA LYS A 650 28.90 -3.56 -25.33
C LYS A 650 28.93 -2.51 -24.22
N THR A 651 29.99 -2.51 -23.42
CA THR A 651 30.20 -1.50 -22.36
C THR A 651 30.41 -0.09 -22.95
N ARG A 652 31.10 0.01 -24.09
CA ARG A 652 31.34 1.26 -24.83
C ARG A 652 30.04 2.00 -25.18
N ASP A 653 28.95 1.26 -25.41
CA ASP A 653 27.63 1.83 -25.76
C ASP A 653 27.04 2.72 -24.65
N LEU A 654 27.50 2.52 -23.41
CA LEU A 654 27.08 3.25 -22.22
C LEU A 654 28.14 4.22 -21.70
N VAL A 655 29.41 3.82 -21.72
CA VAL A 655 30.54 4.59 -21.17
C VAL A 655 30.94 5.74 -22.09
N ASP A 656 31.01 5.49 -23.40
CA ASP A 656 31.48 6.48 -24.37
C ASP A 656 30.34 7.48 -24.61
N ALA A 657 30.44 8.67 -23.99
CA ALA A 657 29.49 9.76 -24.17
C ALA A 657 29.48 10.22 -25.64
N GLU A 658 30.68 10.47 -26.17
CA GLU A 658 30.96 10.74 -27.57
C GLU A 658 31.40 9.45 -28.29
N PRO A 659 30.98 9.22 -29.55
CA PRO A 659 31.40 8.05 -30.32
C PRO A 659 32.93 7.98 -30.43
N ARG A 660 33.51 6.89 -29.95
CA ARG A 660 34.94 6.62 -30.10
C ARG A 660 35.24 6.03 -31.47
N LEU A 661 36.29 6.53 -32.13
CA LEU A 661 36.75 5.99 -33.40
C LEU A 661 37.34 4.59 -33.19
N LEU A 662 36.78 3.60 -33.88
CA LEU A 662 37.16 2.20 -33.80
C LEU A 662 37.19 1.62 -35.21
N GLU A 663 38.36 1.16 -35.66
CA GLU A 663 38.53 0.61 -37.02
C GLU A 663 38.02 1.58 -38.11
N ASP A 664 38.37 2.87 -37.97
CA ASP A 664 37.93 3.98 -38.84
C ASP A 664 36.40 4.20 -38.91
N GLN A 665 35.64 3.64 -37.96
CA GLN A 665 34.19 3.81 -37.84
C GLN A 665 33.79 4.41 -36.49
N TYR A 666 32.75 5.23 -36.51
CA TYR A 666 32.10 5.73 -35.29
C TYR A 666 30.85 4.90 -35.01
N GLU A 667 30.78 4.32 -33.82
CA GLU A 667 29.59 3.60 -33.36
C GLU A 667 28.63 4.54 -32.60
N PHE A 668 27.41 4.68 -33.11
CA PHE A 668 26.35 5.47 -32.46
C PHE A 668 25.40 4.55 -31.69
N ALA A 669 25.53 4.53 -30.36
CA ALA A 669 24.70 3.70 -29.50
C ALA A 669 23.44 4.41 -28.95
N ALA A 670 23.32 5.74 -29.12
CA ALA A 670 22.16 6.50 -28.64
C ALA A 670 20.80 5.93 -29.09
N PRO A 671 20.63 5.45 -30.34
CA PRO A 671 19.38 4.79 -30.77
C PRO A 671 19.02 3.52 -30.01
N LEU A 672 20.00 2.81 -29.44
CA LEU A 672 19.78 1.58 -28.65
C LEU A 672 19.21 1.87 -27.25
N TRP A 673 19.41 3.10 -26.78
CA TRP A 673 19.05 3.56 -25.43
C TRP A 673 17.95 4.62 -25.44
N THR A 674 17.44 5.00 -26.61
CA THR A 674 16.24 5.82 -26.76
C THR A 674 15.02 4.93 -27.01
N LYS A 675 13.83 5.39 -26.57
CA LYS A 675 12.58 4.63 -26.67
C LYS A 675 12.23 4.41 -28.16
N ARG A 676 12.06 3.15 -28.61
CA ARG A 676 11.54 2.86 -29.96
C ARG A 676 10.20 3.59 -30.14
N GLY A 677 10.15 4.59 -31.02
CA GLY A 677 8.94 5.36 -31.32
C GLY A 677 9.08 6.88 -31.31
N LYS A 678 10.17 7.47 -30.81
CA LYS A 678 10.53 8.86 -31.18
C LYS A 678 11.07 8.83 -32.61
N ARG A 679 10.22 9.25 -33.56
CA ARG A 679 10.52 9.41 -34.98
C ARG A 679 11.89 10.08 -35.12
N ILE A 680 12.85 9.36 -35.71
CA ILE A 680 14.15 9.90 -36.10
C ILE A 680 13.86 11.12 -36.97
N ASP A 681 14.33 12.28 -36.52
CA ASP A 681 14.09 13.53 -37.23
C ASP A 681 14.71 13.43 -38.63
N LYS A 682 14.01 13.86 -39.68
CA LYS A 682 14.49 13.71 -41.07
C LYS A 682 15.80 14.45 -41.35
N ASN A 683 16.23 15.29 -40.39
CA ASN A 683 17.42 16.11 -40.45
C ASN A 683 18.63 15.51 -39.70
N THR A 684 18.49 14.35 -39.04
CA THR A 684 19.67 13.61 -38.54
C THR A 684 20.23 12.71 -39.64
N LEU A 685 21.54 12.44 -39.59
CA LEU A 685 22.23 11.55 -40.53
C LEU A 685 21.52 10.19 -40.70
N GLU A 686 20.89 9.70 -39.62
CA GLU A 686 20.08 8.48 -39.62
C GLU A 686 18.81 8.59 -40.48
N GLY A 687 18.12 9.75 -40.46
CA GLY A 687 16.96 10.03 -41.32
C GLY A 687 17.32 10.19 -42.81
N VAL A 688 18.56 10.55 -43.12
CA VAL A 688 19.07 10.64 -44.50
C VAL A 688 19.39 9.24 -45.06
N VAL A 689 19.95 8.35 -44.24
CA VAL A 689 20.28 6.97 -44.64
C VAL A 689 19.02 6.12 -44.88
N GLU A 690 17.96 6.32 -44.10
CA GLU A 690 16.66 5.64 -44.30
C GLU A 690 15.92 6.12 -45.57
N ASN A 691 16.10 7.39 -45.97
CA ASN A 691 15.53 7.90 -47.23
C ASN A 691 16.31 7.42 -48.47
N GLN A 692 17.63 7.23 -48.36
CA GLN A 692 18.43 6.68 -49.47
C GLN A 692 18.12 5.19 -49.73
N THR A 693 17.77 4.42 -48.69
CA THR A 693 17.34 3.02 -48.84
C THR A 693 15.91 2.87 -49.37
N ARG A 694 15.07 3.91 -49.26
CA ARG A 694 13.72 3.92 -49.87
C ARG A 694 13.70 4.40 -51.32
N LEU A 695 14.69 5.16 -51.77
CA LEU A 695 14.83 5.59 -53.17
C LEU A 695 15.51 4.54 -54.07
N SER A 696 15.98 3.43 -53.50
CA SER A 696 16.65 2.33 -54.20
C SER A 696 15.82 1.03 -54.21
N ARG A 697 14.51 1.11 -53.97
CA ARG A 697 13.54 0.02 -54.18
C ARG A 697 12.49 0.38 -55.21
#